data_AF-A0A8C0P501-F1
#
_entry.id   AF-A0A8C0P501-F1
#
_cell.length_a   1.000
_cell.length_b   1.000
_cell.length_c   1.000
_cell.angle_alpha   90.00
_cell.angle_beta   90.00
_cell.angle_gamma   90.00
#
_symmetry.space_group_name_H-M   'P 1'
#
loop_
_entity.id
_entity.type
_entity.pdbx_description
1 polymer ?
#
loop_
_entity_poly.entity_id
_entity_poly.type
_entity_poly.pdbx_seq_one_letter_code
_entity_poly.pdbx_strand_id
1 'polypeptide(L)'
;SQPAWQPCHPAPFRDKDVRLETGTCTGQAGWGQLGSCSPPHLPTQAAPPVPHLLLQGCRLCLHLGLHVFCRRRLLGDWHFVPPTLSPLFQQSWGSWGLFFNKLLRRRHGWGAPHLPRPLPLGGEDLGGQRGGSLGPGLFLRCRLLYLQQQPGLPWGLRLHLGGLGGGQGRGRAWGWRPAFLCCPCCWTKCHLLQLIQLFFLLLILLLLLLLQLPFLFLKLLLKLLFFLLFLLKILFLLLFFLKIFLLLFLLLLLLLLFLLLLLLLLLITAVDVNNRQVFLQGRGSSSTRSRLGYQLWRRQGHRARHRARGRFRAAVPSGASTGIYEALELRDGDKSRYLGKGVLKAVEHINKTLGPALLEKKLSVVDQEKVDKFMIELDGTENKSKFGANAILGVSLAVCKAGAAEKGVPLYRHIADLAGNPDLVLPVPAFNVINGGSHAGNKLAMQEFMILPVGASSFREAMRIGAEVYHHLKGVIKAKYGKDATNVGDEGGFAPNILENNEALELLKTAIQAAGYPDKVVIGMDVAASEFYRNGKYDLDFKSPDDPARHITGEKLGELYKSFIKNYPVVSIEDPFDQDDWATWTSFLSGVNIQIVGDDLTVTNPKRIAQAVEKKACNCLLLKVNQIGSVTESIQACKLAQSNGWGVMVSHRSGETEDTFIADLVVGLCTGQIKTGAPCRSERLAKYNQLMRIEEALGDKAVFAGRKFRNPKAK
;
A
#
# COMPACT_ATOMS: atom_id res chain seq x y z
N SER A 1 -22.88 70.34 5.07
CA SER A 1 -23.85 69.82 6.05
C SER A 1 -23.48 68.37 6.41
N GLN A 2 -23.12 68.12 7.66
CA GLN A 2 -23.37 66.84 8.36
C GLN A 2 -24.86 66.83 8.82
N PRO A 3 -25.41 65.79 9.50
CA PRO A 3 -24.89 64.45 9.90
C PRO A 3 -25.66 63.30 9.21
N ALA A 4 -25.23 62.02 9.17
CA ALA A 4 -24.84 61.04 10.20
C ALA A 4 -26.00 60.49 11.07
N TRP A 5 -26.23 59.16 10.99
CA TRP A 5 -26.88 58.34 12.02
C TRP A 5 -26.28 56.93 12.02
N GLN A 6 -26.01 56.40 13.22
CA GLN A 6 -25.46 55.06 13.49
C GLN A 6 -26.44 54.28 14.42
N PRO A 7 -26.23 52.97 14.69
CA PRO A 7 -27.34 52.04 14.95
C PRO A 7 -27.77 51.91 16.42
N CYS A 8 -28.96 51.33 16.62
CA CYS A 8 -29.48 50.94 17.93
C CYS A 8 -28.98 49.56 18.37
N HIS A 9 -28.47 49.46 19.60
CA HIS A 9 -28.33 48.21 20.36
C HIS A 9 -29.60 47.96 21.21
N PRO A 10 -29.97 46.70 21.47
CA PRO A 10 -30.75 46.32 22.64
C PRO A 10 -29.84 45.98 23.83
N ALA A 11 -30.23 46.43 25.04
CA ALA A 11 -29.56 46.18 26.31
C ALA A 11 -30.11 44.88 27.00
N PRO A 12 -29.46 44.35 28.06
CA PRO A 12 -29.76 43.02 28.58
C PRO A 12 -30.90 43.00 29.62
N PHE A 13 -31.57 41.85 29.74
CA PHE A 13 -32.52 41.57 30.84
C PHE A 13 -31.79 41.20 32.14
N ARG A 14 -32.35 41.64 33.28
CA ARG A 14 -32.03 41.17 34.64
C ARG A 14 -33.22 40.48 35.28
N ASP A 15 -32.90 39.42 36.02
CA ASP A 15 -33.49 38.86 37.25
C ASP A 15 -34.95 39.16 37.64
N LYS A 16 -35.65 38.08 38.03
CA LYS A 16 -36.57 38.08 39.18
C LYS A 16 -36.41 36.82 40.04
N ASP A 17 -36.38 37.06 41.34
CA ASP A 17 -36.26 36.16 42.48
C ASP A 17 -37.21 34.95 42.51
N VAL A 18 -36.79 33.85 43.15
CA VAL A 18 -37.47 33.29 44.35
C VAL A 18 -36.46 32.71 45.37
N ARG A 19 -36.70 33.09 46.64
CA ARG A 19 -36.11 32.75 47.94
C ARG A 19 -35.90 31.25 48.26
N LEU A 20 -34.77 30.85 48.88
CA LEU A 20 -34.49 30.60 50.32
C LEU A 20 -35.08 29.31 50.93
N GLU A 21 -34.21 28.45 51.48
CA GLU A 21 -34.13 28.09 52.92
C GLU A 21 -32.86 27.21 53.17
N THR A 22 -31.87 27.72 53.91
CA THR A 22 -31.46 27.39 55.31
C THR A 22 -30.51 26.18 55.46
N GLY A 23 -29.40 26.39 56.20
CA GLY A 23 -28.37 25.35 56.45
C GLY A 23 -27.04 25.94 56.94
N THR A 24 -26.95 26.27 58.23
CA THR A 24 -25.81 26.94 58.89
C THR A 24 -24.60 26.02 59.18
N CYS A 25 -23.39 26.61 59.22
CA CYS A 25 -22.34 26.50 60.28
C CYS A 25 -20.91 26.79 59.72
N THR A 26 -20.34 27.99 59.90
CA THR A 26 -19.44 28.47 61.00
C THR A 26 -17.93 28.18 60.83
N GLY A 27 -17.10 29.23 60.99
CA GLY A 27 -15.61 29.22 61.02
C GLY A 27 -14.99 30.09 59.90
N GLN A 28 -14.68 31.39 60.05
CA GLN A 28 -13.59 31.98 60.86
C GLN A 28 -12.32 31.13 60.85
N ALA A 29 -11.09 31.59 60.55
CA ALA A 29 -10.43 32.85 60.20
C ALA A 29 -9.03 32.44 59.66
N GLY A 30 -8.08 33.25 59.17
CA GLY A 30 -7.93 34.70 59.10
C GLY A 30 -6.75 35.07 58.17
N TRP A 31 -6.18 36.27 58.37
CA TRP A 31 -5.28 36.96 57.43
C TRP A 31 -3.80 36.53 57.49
N GLY A 32 -3.05 36.77 56.41
CA GLY A 32 -1.58 36.75 56.41
C GLY A 32 -0.95 37.06 55.05
N GLN A 33 -0.24 38.19 54.93
CA GLN A 33 0.45 38.64 53.70
C GLN A 33 1.97 38.85 53.98
N LEU A 34 2.77 38.81 52.90
CA LEU A 34 4.19 39.24 52.80
C LEU A 34 5.29 38.32 53.38
N GLY A 35 6.41 38.20 52.65
CA GLY A 35 7.68 37.63 53.14
C GLY A 35 8.53 36.93 52.08
N SER A 36 9.49 37.64 51.49
CA SER A 36 10.50 37.12 50.54
C SER A 36 11.76 36.59 51.22
N CYS A 37 12.38 35.50 50.73
CA CYS A 37 13.82 35.19 50.90
C CYS A 37 14.34 34.11 49.93
N SER A 38 15.63 34.21 49.58
CA SER A 38 16.46 33.25 48.82
C SER A 38 17.84 33.16 49.51
N PRO A 39 18.81 32.34 49.04
CA PRO A 39 18.85 30.89 48.82
C PRO A 39 19.85 30.22 49.82
N PRO A 40 20.43 29.03 49.52
CA PRO A 40 21.88 29.04 49.24
C PRO A 40 22.40 28.09 48.14
N HIS A 41 23.60 28.41 47.65
CA HIS A 41 24.49 27.63 46.76
C HIS A 41 25.18 26.45 47.51
N LEU A 42 25.96 25.47 46.97
CA LEU A 42 26.97 25.29 45.89
C LEU A 42 27.19 23.74 45.73
N PRO A 43 28.16 23.15 44.97
CA PRO A 43 29.14 23.74 44.04
C PRO A 43 29.21 23.11 42.62
N THR A 44 29.99 23.75 41.77
CA THR A 44 30.41 23.33 40.41
C THR A 44 31.78 22.62 40.40
N GLN A 45 32.06 21.85 39.35
CA GLN A 45 33.42 21.55 38.86
C GLN A 45 33.47 21.71 37.34
N ALA A 46 34.62 22.10 36.78
CA ALA A 46 34.73 22.56 35.39
C ALA A 46 35.94 22.00 34.63
N ALA A 47 35.70 21.68 33.34
CA ALA A 47 36.59 21.73 32.16
C ALA A 47 37.91 20.88 32.15
N PRO A 48 38.33 20.39 30.97
CA PRO A 48 39.10 21.21 30.01
C PRO A 48 38.60 21.12 28.52
N PRO A 49 39.20 21.87 27.56
CA PRO A 49 38.58 22.19 26.25
C PRO A 49 39.20 21.44 25.03
N VAL A 50 39.03 22.01 23.82
CA VAL A 50 39.72 21.75 22.51
C VAL A 50 39.04 20.69 21.58
N PRO A 51 38.99 20.85 20.22
CA PRO A 51 38.99 22.07 19.37
C PRO A 51 37.83 22.15 18.33
N HIS A 52 37.62 23.35 17.77
CA HIS A 52 37.01 23.53 16.44
C HIS A 52 38.08 23.37 15.34
N LEU A 53 38.04 22.30 14.52
CA LEU A 53 38.44 22.29 13.08
C LEU A 53 38.43 20.86 12.51
N LEU A 54 37.43 20.56 11.66
CA LEU A 54 37.58 19.80 10.40
C LEU A 54 36.23 19.71 9.64
N LEU A 55 35.87 20.83 9.03
CA LEU A 55 34.93 20.85 7.93
C LEU A 55 35.64 20.33 6.67
N GLN A 56 35.50 19.03 6.36
CA GLN A 56 35.53 18.41 5.01
C GLN A 56 35.71 16.89 5.18
N GLY A 57 34.64 16.10 4.97
CA GLY A 57 34.75 14.63 5.04
C GLY A 57 33.44 13.83 5.16
N CYS A 58 32.34 14.44 5.65
CA CYS A 58 31.08 13.72 5.88
C CYS A 58 29.89 14.32 5.09
N ARG A 59 29.98 14.31 3.76
CA ARG A 59 28.84 14.47 2.84
C ARG A 59 28.65 13.25 1.93
N LEU A 60 28.67 12.02 2.47
CA LEU A 60 28.22 10.85 1.71
C LEU A 60 27.82 9.60 2.54
N CYS A 61 27.10 9.73 3.66
CA CYS A 61 26.47 8.59 4.34
C CYS A 61 25.21 9.00 5.13
N LEU A 62 24.10 9.27 4.43
CA LEU A 62 22.76 9.38 5.02
C LEU A 62 21.65 8.95 4.03
N HIS A 63 21.94 7.88 3.30
CA HIS A 63 20.98 6.96 2.69
C HIS A 63 21.35 5.54 3.16
N LEU A 64 20.35 4.66 3.32
CA LEU A 64 20.43 3.33 3.96
C LEU A 64 20.50 3.37 5.50
N GLY A 65 19.40 3.79 6.13
CA GLY A 65 19.26 3.78 7.58
C GLY A 65 19.32 2.38 8.18
N LEU A 66 20.43 2.08 8.86
CA LEU A 66 20.56 0.98 9.81
C LEU A 66 20.90 1.58 11.18
N HIS A 67 19.97 1.50 12.12
CA HIS A 67 20.26 1.79 13.53
C HIS A 67 21.12 0.65 14.09
N VAL A 68 22.37 0.95 14.45
CA VAL A 68 23.21 0.08 15.28
C VAL A 68 23.43 0.77 16.62
N PHE A 69 23.14 0.06 17.71
CA PHE A 69 23.41 0.51 19.08
C PHE A 69 24.92 0.66 19.29
N CYS A 70 25.38 1.86 19.61
CA CYS A 70 26.74 2.09 20.10
C CYS A 70 26.79 2.07 21.63
N ARG A 71 27.44 1.07 22.22
CA ARG A 71 27.92 1.10 23.61
C ARG A 71 29.46 1.02 23.60
N ARG A 72 30.11 1.88 24.38
CA ARG A 72 31.56 2.18 24.27
C ARG A 72 32.38 1.52 25.39
N ARG A 73 33.45 0.80 25.02
CA ARG A 73 34.71 0.59 25.78
C ARG A 73 35.78 0.28 24.72
N LEU A 74 36.71 1.19 24.43
CA LEU A 74 37.96 1.52 25.14
C LEU A 74 39.05 0.45 24.96
N LEU A 75 40.19 0.92 24.43
CA LEU A 75 41.37 0.18 23.97
C LEU A 75 41.13 -0.55 22.63
N GLY A 76 42.08 -0.39 21.71
CA GLY A 76 41.89 -0.74 20.30
C GLY A 76 42.83 -1.84 19.84
N ASP A 77 42.28 -2.75 19.05
CA ASP A 77 42.85 -3.31 17.82
C ASP A 77 41.73 -4.10 17.11
N TRP A 78 41.66 -4.03 15.78
CA TRP A 78 40.53 -4.60 15.03
C TRP A 78 40.72 -6.10 14.76
N HIS A 79 40.25 -6.94 15.68
CA HIS A 79 40.08 -8.38 15.44
C HIS A 79 38.61 -8.79 15.37
N PHE A 80 38.29 -9.65 14.39
CA PHE A 80 36.95 -10.16 14.17
C PHE A 80 36.67 -11.32 15.13
N VAL A 81 35.90 -11.04 16.19
CA VAL A 81 35.38 -12.05 17.12
C VAL A 81 33.89 -12.27 16.85
N PRO A 82 33.46 -13.39 16.24
CA PRO A 82 32.05 -13.68 16.06
C PRO A 82 31.39 -14.05 17.40
N PRO A 83 30.12 -13.66 17.62
CA PRO A 83 29.43 -13.92 18.87
C PRO A 83 29.14 -15.41 19.06
N THR A 84 29.43 -15.92 20.26
CA THR A 84 29.08 -17.27 20.70
C THR A 84 27.56 -17.39 20.88
N LEU A 85 26.94 -18.28 20.10
CA LEU A 85 25.63 -18.86 20.40
C LEU A 85 25.75 -20.39 20.50
N SER A 86 24.81 -20.97 21.24
CA SER A 86 24.75 -22.34 21.78
C SER A 86 25.29 -23.49 20.89
N PRO A 87 25.92 -24.52 21.48
CA PRO A 87 26.48 -25.65 20.75
C PRO A 87 25.41 -26.65 20.29
N LEU A 88 24.83 -26.43 19.12
CA LEU A 88 24.12 -27.43 18.31
C LEU A 88 24.30 -27.06 16.83
N PHE A 89 24.61 -28.04 15.98
CA PHE A 89 24.98 -27.90 14.55
C PHE A 89 26.39 -27.40 14.21
N GLN A 90 27.40 -28.18 14.63
CA GLN A 90 28.68 -28.31 13.91
C GLN A 90 28.90 -29.77 13.53
N GLN A 91 28.73 -30.15 12.25
CA GLN A 91 29.49 -31.21 11.55
C GLN A 91 28.99 -31.48 10.11
N SER A 92 29.94 -31.72 9.19
CA SER A 92 29.76 -32.02 7.75
C SER A 92 29.17 -30.86 6.90
N TRP A 93 29.66 -30.52 5.71
CA TRP A 93 30.41 -31.30 4.72
C TRP A 93 31.60 -30.52 4.12
N GLY A 94 32.83 -31.01 4.34
CA GLY A 94 33.98 -30.69 3.50
C GLY A 94 34.38 -31.92 2.69
N SER A 95 33.93 -32.05 1.44
CA SER A 95 34.38 -33.14 0.55
C SER A 95 34.14 -32.95 -0.96
N TRP A 96 34.19 -31.71 -1.46
CA TRP A 96 34.08 -31.39 -2.91
C TRP A 96 35.35 -30.78 -3.52
N GLY A 97 36.36 -30.42 -2.71
CA GLY A 97 37.57 -29.71 -3.16
C GLY A 97 38.58 -30.51 -3.99
N LEU A 98 38.48 -31.85 -4.02
CA LEU A 98 39.44 -32.71 -4.72
C LEU A 98 39.05 -33.07 -6.17
N PHE A 99 37.81 -32.78 -6.59
CA PHE A 99 37.36 -33.03 -7.97
C PHE A 99 37.75 -31.89 -8.93
N PHE A 100 37.65 -30.63 -8.49
CA PHE A 100 37.98 -29.46 -9.32
C PHE A 100 39.49 -29.26 -9.56
N ASN A 101 40.34 -29.69 -8.62
CA ASN A 101 41.78 -29.42 -8.68
C ASN A 101 42.54 -30.30 -9.71
N LYS A 102 41.84 -31.21 -10.41
CA LYS A 102 42.39 -32.04 -11.50
C LYS A 102 42.02 -31.55 -12.91
N LEU A 103 41.13 -30.56 -13.04
CA LEU A 103 40.70 -30.03 -14.34
C LEU A 103 41.50 -28.79 -14.81
N LEU A 104 42.23 -28.12 -13.90
CA LEU A 104 42.90 -26.83 -14.15
C LEU A 104 44.44 -26.91 -14.25
N ARG A 105 44.99 -28.05 -14.69
CA ARG A 105 46.41 -28.17 -15.05
C ARG A 105 46.64 -28.98 -16.32
N ARG A 106 46.46 -28.35 -17.50
CA ARG A 106 47.16 -28.63 -18.77
C ARG A 106 46.62 -27.79 -19.94
N ARG A 107 47.24 -26.63 -20.21
CA ARG A 107 47.99 -26.33 -21.45
C ARG A 107 48.36 -24.84 -21.53
N HIS A 108 49.62 -24.57 -21.86
CA HIS A 108 50.13 -23.24 -22.19
C HIS A 108 49.74 -22.85 -23.62
N GLY A 109 49.74 -21.55 -23.90
CA GLY A 109 50.36 -21.06 -25.13
C GLY A 109 49.93 -19.66 -25.57
N TRP A 110 50.93 -18.76 -25.71
CA TRP A 110 51.08 -17.69 -26.73
C TRP A 110 49.82 -16.95 -27.24
N GLY A 111 49.71 -15.63 -27.32
CA GLY A 111 50.67 -14.51 -27.17
C GLY A 111 49.98 -13.24 -27.75
N ALA A 112 50.40 -12.03 -27.37
CA ALA A 112 49.76 -10.80 -27.87
C ALA A 112 50.06 -10.54 -29.36
N PRO A 113 49.23 -9.73 -30.06
CA PRO A 113 49.77 -8.40 -30.40
C PRO A 113 48.79 -7.21 -30.36
N HIS A 114 49.44 -6.05 -30.36
CA HIS A 114 49.04 -4.64 -30.39
C HIS A 114 47.81 -4.17 -31.20
N LEU A 115 47.28 -3.02 -30.73
CA LEU A 115 46.44 -2.04 -31.45
C LEU A 115 47.03 -1.61 -32.80
N PRO A 116 46.19 -1.09 -33.72
CA PRO A 116 46.32 0.36 -33.94
C PRO A 116 45.01 1.18 -34.06
N ARG A 117 45.27 2.48 -33.86
CA ARG A 117 44.53 3.76 -33.92
C ARG A 117 43.44 4.02 -35.01
N PRO A 118 42.74 5.18 -34.95
CA PRO A 118 41.45 5.43 -35.62
C PRO A 118 41.47 6.52 -36.73
N LEU A 119 40.26 6.89 -37.22
CA LEU A 119 39.87 8.12 -37.96
C LEU A 119 40.25 8.19 -39.47
N PRO A 120 39.65 9.09 -40.30
CA PRO A 120 38.35 9.82 -40.20
C PRO A 120 37.55 9.94 -41.54
N LEU A 121 36.48 10.78 -41.55
CA LEU A 121 35.75 11.37 -42.72
C LEU A 121 34.91 10.38 -43.56
N GLY A 122 33.82 10.76 -44.24
CA GLY A 122 32.91 11.93 -44.27
C GLY A 122 31.48 11.38 -44.56
N GLY A 123 30.36 12.10 -44.51
CA GLY A 123 30.06 13.40 -45.10
C GLY A 123 29.05 13.21 -46.23
N GLU A 124 27.86 13.82 -46.11
CA GLU A 124 26.89 14.13 -47.20
C GLU A 124 26.18 12.95 -47.93
N ASP A 125 25.03 13.12 -48.59
CA ASP A 125 23.82 13.97 -48.40
C ASP A 125 22.69 13.45 -49.37
N LEU A 126 21.45 13.95 -49.24
CA LEU A 126 20.31 13.78 -50.18
C LEU A 126 19.72 12.34 -50.30
N GLY A 127 18.47 12.07 -50.67
CA GLY A 127 17.31 12.93 -51.00
C GLY A 127 16.51 12.37 -52.20
N GLY A 128 15.19 12.15 -52.08
CA GLY A 128 14.29 12.07 -53.27
C GLY A 128 13.37 10.84 -53.48
N GLN A 129 12.12 10.98 -53.02
CA GLN A 129 10.84 10.81 -53.77
C GLN A 129 10.46 9.57 -54.63
N ARG A 130 9.19 9.14 -54.41
CA ARG A 130 8.22 8.42 -55.30
C ARG A 130 8.57 6.96 -55.68
N GLY A 131 7.63 6.04 -55.87
CA GLY A 131 6.16 6.06 -55.77
C GLY A 131 5.53 4.98 -56.68
N GLY A 132 4.32 4.50 -56.40
CA GLY A 132 3.57 3.64 -57.35
C GLY A 132 2.96 2.36 -56.73
N SER A 133 1.66 2.21 -56.92
CA SER A 133 0.81 1.07 -56.53
C SER A 133 0.72 -0.02 -57.61
N LEU A 134 0.29 -1.24 -57.26
CA LEU A 134 -0.86 -1.94 -57.88
C LEU A 134 -1.10 -3.35 -57.26
N GLY A 135 -2.35 -3.67 -56.95
CA GLY A 135 -2.91 -5.06 -56.97
C GLY A 135 -3.85 -5.20 -58.19
N PRO A 136 -4.75 -6.21 -58.31
CA PRO A 136 -5.14 -7.29 -57.38
C PRO A 136 -4.76 -8.68 -57.98
N GLY A 137 -5.48 -9.84 -57.91
CA GLY A 137 -6.76 -10.24 -57.30
C GLY A 137 -7.30 -11.61 -57.80
N LEU A 138 -8.13 -12.28 -57.00
CA LEU A 138 -8.88 -13.55 -57.29
C LEU A 138 -8.02 -14.82 -57.49
N PHE A 139 -8.38 -16.02 -57.02
CA PHE A 139 -9.61 -16.75 -57.40
C PHE A 139 -10.13 -17.77 -56.35
N LEU A 140 -11.36 -18.22 -56.60
CA LEU A 140 -12.22 -19.07 -55.78
C LEU A 140 -12.40 -20.47 -56.41
N ARG A 141 -12.53 -21.57 -55.63
CA ARG A 141 -13.61 -22.59 -55.75
C ARG A 141 -13.43 -23.89 -54.94
N CYS A 142 -14.58 -24.52 -54.64
CA CYS A 142 -14.75 -25.82 -53.97
C CYS A 142 -15.26 -26.91 -54.94
N ARG A 143 -15.10 -28.20 -54.59
CA ARG A 143 -15.97 -29.41 -54.79
C ARG A 143 -15.15 -30.67 -54.41
N LEU A 144 -15.57 -31.70 -53.67
CA LEU A 144 -16.82 -32.51 -53.47
C LEU A 144 -16.84 -33.85 -54.24
N LEU A 145 -17.02 -34.95 -53.49
CA LEU A 145 -17.59 -36.29 -53.86
C LEU A 145 -16.78 -37.22 -54.82
N TYR A 146 -16.89 -38.56 -54.86
CA TYR A 146 -17.28 -39.65 -53.90
C TYR A 146 -17.10 -41.04 -54.60
N LEU A 147 -16.71 -42.12 -53.89
CA LEU A 147 -16.68 -43.56 -54.33
C LEU A 147 -15.77 -43.92 -55.55
N GLN A 148 -15.32 -45.17 -55.86
CA GLN A 148 -15.43 -46.52 -55.28
C GLN A 148 -14.27 -47.42 -55.84
N GLN A 149 -13.72 -48.38 -55.06
CA GLN A 149 -13.73 -49.85 -55.35
C GLN A 149 -12.80 -50.67 -54.41
N GLN A 150 -13.14 -51.96 -54.29
CA GLN A 150 -12.67 -53.04 -53.39
C GLN A 150 -11.60 -53.93 -54.12
N PRO A 151 -11.06 -55.08 -53.61
CA PRO A 151 -11.49 -55.93 -52.48
C PRO A 151 -10.35 -56.47 -51.55
N GLY A 152 -10.65 -57.44 -50.67
CA GLY A 152 -9.67 -58.09 -49.79
C GLY A 152 -9.78 -59.64 -49.70
N LEU A 153 -8.87 -60.23 -48.91
CA LEU A 153 -8.79 -61.61 -48.37
C LEU A 153 -8.83 -62.81 -49.36
N PRO A 154 -7.96 -63.82 -49.13
CA PRO A 154 -8.51 -65.05 -48.54
C PRO A 154 -7.61 -65.87 -47.56
N TRP A 155 -8.28 -66.40 -46.53
CA TRP A 155 -8.19 -67.78 -45.97
C TRP A 155 -6.91 -68.35 -45.33
N GLY A 156 -7.10 -68.99 -44.15
CA GLY A 156 -6.06 -69.76 -43.45
C GLY A 156 -6.50 -70.35 -42.09
N LEU A 157 -7.61 -71.09 -42.03
CA LEU A 157 -8.09 -71.76 -40.81
C LEU A 157 -8.05 -73.28 -40.98
N ARG A 158 -7.37 -74.03 -40.09
CA ARG A 158 -7.71 -75.44 -39.84
C ARG A 158 -7.32 -75.91 -38.44
N LEU A 159 -8.28 -76.58 -37.78
CA LEU A 159 -8.14 -77.39 -36.57
C LEU A 159 -7.27 -78.65 -36.86
N HIS A 160 -6.73 -79.41 -35.89
CA HIS A 160 -7.51 -80.18 -34.91
C HIS A 160 -6.65 -80.95 -33.87
N LEU A 161 -7.34 -81.34 -32.79
CA LEU A 161 -7.12 -82.51 -31.91
C LEU A 161 -5.89 -82.56 -30.97
N GLY A 162 -6.19 -82.42 -29.68
CA GLY A 162 -5.48 -83.04 -28.55
C GLY A 162 -6.51 -83.39 -27.47
N GLY A 163 -6.76 -84.68 -27.24
CA GLY A 163 -7.90 -85.17 -26.43
C GLY A 163 -7.67 -85.22 -24.92
N LEU A 164 -8.76 -85.39 -24.18
CA LEU A 164 -8.83 -85.60 -22.72
C LEU A 164 -8.31 -86.99 -22.31
N GLY A 165 -7.76 -87.12 -21.09
CA GLY A 165 -7.59 -88.43 -20.46
C GLY A 165 -6.80 -88.45 -19.14
N GLY A 166 -7.49 -88.60 -18.01
CA GLY A 166 -6.91 -88.93 -16.69
C GLY A 166 -6.19 -87.77 -15.96
N GLY A 167 -6.41 -87.50 -14.67
CA GLY A 167 -7.18 -88.22 -13.66
C GLY A 167 -6.27 -88.98 -12.69
N GLN A 168 -6.17 -88.45 -11.46
CA GLN A 168 -5.38 -88.98 -10.32
C GLN A 168 -3.85 -88.90 -10.49
N GLY A 169 -3.05 -88.51 -9.49
CA GLY A 169 -3.39 -87.92 -8.20
C GLY A 169 -2.49 -88.41 -7.07
N ARG A 170 -2.01 -87.46 -6.25
CA ARG A 170 -1.29 -87.70 -4.99
C ARG A 170 0.12 -88.31 -5.23
N GLY A 171 1.16 -87.98 -4.47
CA GLY A 171 1.16 -87.53 -3.09
C GLY A 171 1.09 -88.73 -2.15
N ARG A 172 2.26 -89.27 -1.77
CA ARG A 172 2.72 -89.35 -0.37
C ARG A 172 3.89 -90.33 -0.22
N ALA A 173 5.02 -89.79 0.19
CA ALA A 173 6.00 -90.50 1.02
C ALA A 173 6.13 -89.75 2.35
N TRP A 174 5.04 -89.72 3.13
CA TRP A 174 5.18 -89.56 4.57
C TRP A 174 5.54 -90.92 5.13
N GLY A 175 6.68 -91.01 5.81
CA GLY A 175 7.17 -92.25 6.34
C GLY A 175 6.22 -92.84 7.38
N TRP A 176 6.06 -94.16 7.35
CA TRP A 176 5.89 -94.91 8.59
C TRP A 176 7.17 -94.69 9.42
N ARG A 177 7.13 -94.63 10.76
CA ARG A 177 6.93 -95.74 11.70
C ARG A 177 6.79 -95.11 13.12
N PRO A 178 6.16 -95.77 14.12
CA PRO A 178 6.73 -96.95 14.78
C PRO A 178 5.73 -98.10 15.02
N ALA A 179 6.25 -99.23 15.49
CA ALA A 179 5.50 -100.46 15.72
C ALA A 179 5.35 -100.77 17.22
N PHE A 180 4.17 -101.28 17.58
CA PHE A 180 3.94 -102.32 18.59
C PHE A 180 3.05 -103.37 17.88
N LEU A 181 3.32 -104.66 17.95
CA LEU A 181 3.08 -105.50 19.13
C LEU A 181 4.14 -106.60 19.33
N CYS A 182 4.38 -106.90 20.60
CA CYS A 182 4.54 -108.23 21.22
C CYS A 182 5.32 -109.35 20.49
N CYS A 183 6.44 -109.71 21.14
CA CYS A 183 6.73 -111.10 21.53
C CYS A 183 5.44 -111.90 21.87
N PRO A 184 5.26 -113.16 21.45
CA PRO A 184 6.05 -114.28 22.00
C PRO A 184 7.19 -114.78 21.07
N CYS A 185 8.09 -113.84 20.80
CA CYS A 185 9.53 -113.96 20.75
C CYS A 185 10.28 -114.52 19.52
N CYS A 186 11.09 -113.59 18.98
CA CYS A 186 12.40 -113.80 18.37
C CYS A 186 12.47 -114.27 16.90
N TRP A 187 11.88 -113.50 15.97
CA TRP A 187 12.09 -113.67 14.52
C TRP A 187 12.60 -112.42 13.76
N THR A 188 12.91 -111.32 14.46
CA THR A 188 13.18 -110.00 13.86
C THR A 188 14.65 -109.55 13.83
N LYS A 189 15.59 -110.29 14.44
CA LYS A 189 16.94 -109.77 14.72
C LYS A 189 17.95 -109.77 13.55
N CYS A 190 17.77 -110.57 12.50
CA CYS A 190 18.82 -110.70 11.46
C CYS A 190 18.82 -109.54 10.43
N HIS A 191 17.64 -109.09 9.97
CA HIS A 191 17.54 -107.90 9.10
C HIS A 191 17.92 -106.59 9.82
N LEU A 192 17.98 -106.59 11.15
CA LEU A 192 18.33 -105.42 11.96
C LEU A 192 19.75 -104.92 11.65
N LEU A 193 20.74 -105.80 11.44
CA LEU A 193 22.12 -105.40 11.17
C LEU A 193 22.32 -104.77 9.79
N GLN A 194 21.68 -105.30 8.75
CA GLN A 194 21.71 -104.69 7.40
C GLN A 194 21.00 -103.34 7.40
N LEU A 195 19.86 -103.22 8.09
CA LEU A 195 19.18 -101.95 8.26
C LEU A 195 20.00 -100.95 9.08
N ILE A 196 20.76 -101.39 10.09
CA ILE A 196 21.69 -100.54 10.85
C ILE A 196 22.81 -100.00 9.95
N GLN A 197 23.44 -100.84 9.10
CA GLN A 197 24.47 -100.37 8.17
C GLN A 197 23.92 -99.38 7.14
N LEU A 198 22.76 -99.68 6.54
CA LEU A 198 22.10 -98.77 5.60
C LEU A 198 21.68 -97.46 6.29
N PHE A 199 21.20 -97.54 7.53
CA PHE A 199 20.85 -96.40 8.38
C PHE A 199 22.07 -95.54 8.68
N PHE A 200 23.22 -96.11 9.06
CA PHE A 200 24.45 -95.32 9.26
C PHE A 200 24.98 -94.68 7.98
N LEU A 201 24.91 -95.38 6.84
CA LEU A 201 25.31 -94.80 5.54
C LEU A 201 24.40 -93.62 5.15
N LEU A 202 23.08 -93.79 5.32
CA LEU A 202 22.10 -92.72 5.15
C LEU A 202 22.26 -91.60 6.18
N LEU A 203 22.63 -91.90 7.42
CA LEU A 203 22.88 -90.91 8.48
C LEU A 203 24.13 -90.08 8.16
N ILE A 204 25.18 -90.69 7.63
CA ILE A 204 26.41 -90.01 7.18
C ILE A 204 26.11 -89.12 5.96
N LEU A 205 25.38 -89.63 4.95
CA LEU A 205 24.94 -88.84 3.81
C LEU A 205 24.03 -87.68 4.23
N LEU A 206 23.11 -87.92 5.18
CA LEU A 206 22.23 -86.90 5.74
C LEU A 206 23.02 -85.87 6.56
N LEU A 207 24.01 -86.28 7.35
CA LEU A 207 24.92 -85.39 8.08
C LEU A 207 25.75 -84.54 7.12
N LEU A 208 26.28 -85.11 6.03
CA LEU A 208 26.99 -84.36 5.00
C LEU A 208 26.08 -83.37 4.25
N LEU A 209 24.82 -83.75 3.98
CA LEU A 209 23.83 -82.83 3.41
C LEU A 209 23.46 -81.71 4.40
N LEU A 210 23.23 -82.05 5.67
CA LEU A 210 22.92 -81.12 6.76
C LEU A 210 24.10 -80.19 7.08
N LEU A 211 25.34 -80.64 6.87
CA LEU A 211 26.55 -79.80 6.93
C LEU A 211 26.64 -78.85 5.73
N GLN A 212 26.13 -79.20 4.55
CA GLN A 212 26.15 -78.33 3.36
C GLN A 212 24.95 -77.38 3.26
N LEU A 213 23.79 -77.73 3.82
CA LEU A 213 22.59 -76.88 3.84
C LEU A 213 22.82 -75.46 4.40
N PRO A 214 23.52 -75.24 5.54
CA PRO A 214 23.82 -73.88 6.01
C PRO A 214 24.76 -73.13 5.05
N PHE A 215 25.69 -73.81 4.35
CA PHE A 215 26.53 -73.17 3.34
C PHE A 215 25.76 -72.77 2.07
N LEU A 216 24.78 -73.57 1.62
CA LEU A 216 23.90 -73.17 0.51
C LEU A 216 23.00 -72.00 0.90
N PHE A 217 22.40 -72.05 2.08
CA PHE A 217 21.54 -70.96 2.58
C PHE A 217 22.34 -69.67 2.74
N LEU A 218 23.54 -69.73 3.34
CA LEU A 218 24.45 -68.59 3.46
C LEU A 218 24.87 -68.02 2.09
N LYS A 219 25.17 -68.88 1.10
CA LYS A 219 25.46 -68.43 -0.28
C LYS A 219 24.27 -67.73 -0.94
N LEU A 220 23.04 -68.20 -0.72
CA LEU A 220 21.84 -67.56 -1.26
C LEU A 220 21.58 -66.21 -0.59
N LEU A 221 21.75 -66.15 0.74
CA LEU A 221 21.55 -64.94 1.54
C LEU A 221 22.61 -63.87 1.21
N LEU A 222 23.88 -64.26 1.00
CA LEU A 222 24.91 -63.36 0.47
C LEU A 222 24.57 -62.86 -0.94
N LYS A 223 24.07 -63.71 -1.85
CA LYS A 223 23.66 -63.26 -3.19
C LYS A 223 22.51 -62.26 -3.13
N LEU A 224 21.51 -62.50 -2.26
CA LEU A 224 20.41 -61.55 -2.03
C LEU A 224 20.93 -60.22 -1.46
N LEU A 225 21.85 -60.28 -0.50
CA LEU A 225 22.49 -59.10 0.09
C LEU A 225 23.30 -58.31 -0.95
N PHE A 226 24.10 -58.97 -1.79
CA PHE A 226 24.81 -58.33 -2.90
C PHE A 226 23.87 -57.67 -3.90
N PHE A 227 22.73 -58.31 -4.21
CA PHE A 227 21.71 -57.74 -5.09
C PHE A 227 21.02 -56.52 -4.45
N LEU A 228 20.70 -56.58 -3.15
CA LEU A 228 20.16 -55.43 -2.41
C LEU A 228 21.14 -54.26 -2.37
N LEU A 229 22.43 -54.53 -2.12
CA LEU A 229 23.51 -53.53 -2.12
C LEU A 229 23.75 -52.93 -3.52
N PHE A 230 23.54 -53.72 -4.58
CA PHE A 230 23.59 -53.24 -5.97
C PHE A 230 22.42 -52.30 -6.28
N LEU A 231 21.20 -52.64 -5.88
CA LEU A 231 20.04 -51.74 -5.98
C LEU A 231 20.23 -50.46 -5.14
N LEU A 232 20.79 -50.58 -3.94
CA LEU A 232 21.12 -49.42 -3.10
C LEU A 232 22.13 -48.48 -3.80
N LYS A 233 23.13 -49.05 -4.49
CA LYS A 233 24.09 -48.28 -5.31
C LYS A 233 23.40 -47.55 -6.47
N ILE A 234 22.46 -48.19 -7.17
CA ILE A 234 21.69 -47.54 -8.25
C ILE A 234 20.85 -46.38 -7.69
N LEU A 235 20.16 -46.59 -6.57
CA LEU A 235 19.38 -45.55 -5.89
C LEU A 235 20.27 -44.37 -5.46
N PHE A 236 21.45 -44.64 -4.91
CA PHE A 236 22.40 -43.60 -4.50
C PHE A 236 22.95 -42.82 -5.72
N LEU A 237 23.19 -43.50 -6.84
CA LEU A 237 23.63 -42.87 -8.10
C LEU A 237 22.53 -41.96 -8.69
N LEU A 238 21.27 -42.40 -8.66
CA LEU A 238 20.12 -41.59 -9.08
C LEU A 238 19.94 -40.34 -8.21
N LEU A 239 20.04 -40.49 -6.88
CA LEU A 239 19.99 -39.35 -5.94
C LEU A 239 21.17 -38.38 -6.12
N PHE A 240 22.35 -38.90 -6.50
CA PHE A 240 23.52 -38.08 -6.84
C PHE A 240 23.29 -37.26 -8.12
N PHE A 241 22.77 -37.86 -9.19
CA PHE A 241 22.41 -37.12 -10.41
C PHE A 241 21.28 -36.11 -10.18
N LEU A 242 20.28 -36.44 -9.35
CA LEU A 242 19.22 -35.50 -8.95
C LEU A 242 19.79 -34.28 -8.20
N LYS A 243 20.78 -34.47 -7.32
CA LYS A 243 21.50 -33.37 -6.66
C LYS A 243 22.28 -32.51 -7.66
N ILE A 244 22.96 -33.11 -8.63
CA ILE A 244 23.67 -32.36 -9.69
C ILE A 244 22.68 -31.53 -10.52
N PHE A 245 21.55 -32.11 -10.90
CA PHE A 245 20.49 -31.40 -11.64
C PHE A 245 19.94 -30.20 -10.84
N LEU A 246 19.62 -30.40 -9.56
CA LEU A 246 19.18 -29.32 -8.65
C LEU A 246 20.25 -28.22 -8.50
N LEU A 247 21.53 -28.59 -8.43
CA LEU A 247 22.62 -27.62 -8.31
C LEU A 247 22.79 -26.79 -9.59
N LEU A 248 22.71 -27.42 -10.77
CA LEU A 248 22.76 -26.76 -12.07
C LEU A 248 21.55 -25.83 -12.26
N PHE A 249 20.36 -26.25 -11.83
CA PHE A 249 19.15 -25.43 -11.84
C PHE A 249 19.27 -24.20 -10.92
N LEU A 250 19.87 -24.38 -9.72
CA LEU A 250 20.15 -23.27 -8.80
C LEU A 250 21.19 -22.29 -9.39
N LEU A 251 22.20 -22.80 -10.10
CA LEU A 251 23.20 -21.99 -10.80
C LEU A 251 22.57 -21.19 -11.95
N LEU A 252 21.63 -21.79 -12.69
CA LEU A 252 20.87 -21.12 -13.75
C LEU A 252 20.00 -19.98 -13.18
N LEU A 253 19.33 -20.23 -12.04
CA LEU A 253 18.57 -19.22 -11.30
C LEU A 253 19.46 -18.06 -10.83
N LEU A 254 20.65 -18.35 -10.28
CA LEU A 254 21.62 -17.34 -9.87
C LEU A 254 22.14 -16.53 -11.08
N LEU A 255 22.37 -17.17 -12.22
CA LEU A 255 22.78 -16.49 -13.46
C LEU A 255 21.68 -15.55 -13.98
N LEU A 256 20.41 -15.98 -13.93
CA LEU A 256 19.24 -15.16 -14.25
C LEU A 256 19.09 -13.98 -13.28
N LEU A 257 19.31 -14.19 -11.98
CA LEU A 257 19.30 -13.13 -10.96
C LEU A 257 20.42 -12.11 -11.19
N PHE A 258 21.61 -12.58 -11.57
CA PHE A 258 22.75 -11.73 -11.92
C PHE A 258 22.49 -10.91 -13.19
N LEU A 259 21.90 -11.52 -14.23
CA LEU A 259 21.46 -10.83 -15.45
C LEU A 259 20.37 -9.78 -15.16
N LEU A 260 19.41 -10.09 -14.27
CA LEU A 260 18.40 -9.13 -13.79
C LEU A 260 19.03 -7.97 -13.02
N LEU A 261 20.04 -8.23 -12.17
CA LEU A 261 20.81 -7.20 -11.47
C LEU A 261 21.62 -6.32 -12.43
N LEU A 262 22.23 -6.90 -13.46
CA LEU A 262 22.92 -6.15 -14.52
C LEU A 262 21.96 -5.29 -15.34
N LEU A 263 20.77 -5.82 -15.67
CA LEU A 263 19.71 -5.07 -16.34
C LEU A 263 19.21 -3.92 -15.46
N LEU A 264 19.06 -4.14 -14.16
CA LEU A 264 18.68 -3.13 -13.18
C LEU A 264 19.76 -2.04 -13.06
N LEU A 265 21.05 -2.40 -13.02
CA LEU A 265 22.15 -1.43 -13.03
C LEU A 265 22.19 -0.63 -14.32
N LEU A 266 22.03 -1.26 -15.49
CA LEU A 266 21.97 -0.57 -16.78
C LEU A 266 20.80 0.41 -16.83
N LEU A 267 19.62 0.01 -16.34
CA LEU A 267 18.45 0.89 -16.20
C LEU A 267 18.70 2.05 -15.23
N ILE A 268 19.42 1.84 -14.12
CA ILE A 268 19.80 2.91 -13.19
C ILE A 268 20.77 3.90 -13.87
N THR A 269 21.79 3.41 -14.58
CA THR A 269 22.76 4.29 -15.28
C THR A 269 22.16 5.03 -16.47
N ALA A 270 21.16 4.47 -17.14
CA ALA A 270 20.46 5.12 -18.25
C ALA A 270 19.50 6.24 -17.81
N VAL A 271 19.21 6.37 -16.51
CA VAL A 271 18.24 7.34 -15.97
C VAL A 271 18.86 8.69 -15.58
N ASP A 272 20.18 8.78 -15.42
CA ASP A 272 20.84 9.97 -14.85
C ASP A 272 21.45 10.95 -15.89
N VAL A 273 21.25 10.71 -17.19
CA VAL A 273 21.77 11.59 -18.26
C VAL A 273 20.65 12.12 -19.16
N ASN A 274 20.37 13.42 -19.03
CA ASN A 274 19.54 14.27 -19.90
C ASN A 274 17.99 14.14 -19.84
N ASN A 275 17.39 14.91 -18.92
CA ASN A 275 16.34 15.89 -19.21
C ASN A 275 15.23 15.53 -20.25
N ARG A 276 14.31 14.63 -19.88
CA ARG A 276 12.87 14.68 -20.27
C ARG A 276 12.09 13.62 -19.48
N GLN A 277 11.34 14.03 -18.44
CA GLN A 277 10.55 13.08 -17.65
C GLN A 277 9.16 12.83 -18.26
N VAL A 278 9.03 11.70 -18.95
CA VAL A 278 7.75 11.01 -19.14
C VAL A 278 7.65 9.95 -18.04
N PHE A 279 6.61 10.02 -17.21
CA PHE A 279 6.31 8.98 -16.22
C PHE A 279 5.14 8.13 -16.70
N LEU A 280 5.43 6.87 -17.02
CA LEU A 280 4.41 5.82 -17.12
C LEU A 280 4.15 5.25 -15.72
N GLN A 281 2.88 5.15 -15.33
CA GLN A 281 2.44 4.23 -14.30
C GLN A 281 1.16 3.56 -14.80
N GLY A 282 1.12 2.23 -14.78
CA GLY A 282 0.08 1.44 -15.44
C GLY A 282 -1.20 1.31 -14.61
N ARG A 283 -2.33 1.27 -15.34
CA ARG A 283 -3.70 0.86 -14.94
C ARG A 283 -4.30 1.49 -13.66
N GLY A 284 -5.38 2.25 -13.84
CA GLY A 284 -6.29 2.65 -12.76
C GLY A 284 -6.50 4.17 -12.70
N SER A 285 -5.53 4.87 -12.13
CA SER A 285 -5.64 6.30 -11.77
C SER A 285 -5.81 7.26 -12.97
N SER A 286 -6.74 8.21 -12.80
CA SER A 286 -7.01 9.37 -13.67
C SER A 286 -5.97 10.50 -13.58
N SER A 287 -4.91 10.35 -12.76
CA SER A 287 -3.86 11.35 -12.57
C SER A 287 -2.94 11.49 -13.79
N THR A 288 -3.31 12.32 -14.76
CA THR A 288 -2.36 12.84 -15.74
C THR A 288 -1.32 13.71 -15.05
N ARG A 289 -0.10 13.21 -14.92
CA ARG A 289 1.06 13.98 -14.41
C ARG A 289 1.41 15.16 -15.34
N SER A 290 0.80 16.31 -15.12
CA SER A 290 1.33 17.59 -15.57
C SER A 290 2.35 18.12 -14.55
N ARG A 291 3.62 17.71 -14.69
CA ARG A 291 4.72 18.34 -13.92
C ARG A 291 4.97 19.77 -14.41
N LEU A 292 4.16 20.70 -13.93
CA LEU A 292 4.26 22.13 -14.20
C LEU A 292 5.29 22.79 -13.29
N GLY A 293 6.55 22.78 -13.74
CA GLY A 293 7.66 23.45 -13.06
C GLY A 293 7.72 24.94 -13.39
N TYR A 294 6.83 25.75 -12.81
CA TYR A 294 6.82 27.20 -13.08
C TYR A 294 8.07 27.92 -12.60
N GLN A 295 8.66 28.70 -13.50
CA GLN A 295 9.75 29.64 -13.24
C GLN A 295 9.26 31.08 -13.44
N LEU A 296 8.14 31.40 -12.77
CA LEU A 296 7.37 32.64 -12.92
C LEU A 296 8.13 33.94 -12.59
N TRP A 297 9.36 33.86 -12.06
CA TRP A 297 10.12 35.03 -11.60
C TRP A 297 11.59 34.98 -12.03
N ARG A 298 11.84 35.02 -13.34
CA ARG A 298 13.17 35.33 -13.89
C ARG A 298 13.13 36.70 -14.56
N ARG A 299 13.65 37.72 -13.87
CA ARG A 299 13.59 39.13 -14.28
C ARG A 299 14.44 39.40 -15.53
N GLN A 300 13.83 39.94 -16.58
CA GLN A 300 14.54 40.76 -17.57
C GLN A 300 14.70 42.19 -16.99
N GLY A 301 15.85 42.83 -17.27
CA GLY A 301 16.07 44.28 -17.21
C GLY A 301 15.62 45.05 -15.95
N HIS A 302 16.58 45.30 -15.05
CA HIS A 302 16.82 46.55 -14.27
C HIS A 302 17.14 46.34 -12.79
N ARG A 303 17.92 47.27 -12.24
CA ARG A 303 18.56 47.18 -10.92
C ARG A 303 17.58 47.43 -9.78
N ALA A 304 17.17 46.38 -9.07
CA ALA A 304 16.77 46.43 -7.66
C ALA A 304 17.04 45.06 -7.00
N ARG A 305 17.60 45.03 -5.79
CA ARG A 305 18.12 43.81 -5.14
C ARG A 305 17.02 42.93 -4.51
N HIS A 306 16.18 42.29 -5.32
CA HIS A 306 15.51 41.05 -4.91
C HIS A 306 16.21 39.87 -5.58
N ARG A 307 16.88 39.02 -4.79
CA ARG A 307 17.38 37.72 -5.30
C ARG A 307 16.16 36.82 -5.47
N ALA A 308 15.95 36.29 -6.68
CA ALA A 308 14.87 35.33 -6.93
C ALA A 308 15.01 34.13 -5.97
N ARG A 309 14.01 33.92 -5.11
CA ARG A 309 14.04 32.94 -4.00
C ARG A 309 14.18 31.48 -4.44
N GLY A 310 13.94 31.17 -5.70
CA GLY A 310 14.11 29.84 -6.27
C GLY A 310 13.06 29.51 -7.33
N ARG A 311 12.85 28.21 -7.56
CA ARG A 311 11.75 27.67 -8.36
C ARG A 311 10.78 26.94 -7.44
N PHE A 312 9.51 27.34 -7.48
CA PHE A 312 8.44 26.74 -6.68
C PHE A 312 7.58 25.86 -7.59
N ARG A 313 7.17 24.69 -7.10
CA ARG A 313 6.40 23.71 -7.87
C ARG A 313 5.17 23.30 -7.07
N ALA A 314 4.04 23.25 -7.76
CA ALA A 314 2.83 22.59 -7.31
C ALA A 314 2.41 21.53 -8.33
N ALA A 315 1.66 20.53 -7.88
CA ALA A 315 0.85 19.66 -8.71
C ALA A 315 -0.60 19.67 -8.21
N VAL A 316 -1.55 19.40 -9.09
CA VAL A 316 -2.99 19.42 -8.79
C VAL A 316 -3.52 17.98 -8.79
N PRO A 317 -4.29 17.57 -7.76
CA PRO A 317 -4.94 16.26 -7.71
C PRO A 317 -6.21 16.20 -8.59
N SER A 318 -6.68 14.97 -8.83
CA SER A 318 -7.86 14.61 -9.63
C SER A 318 -8.80 13.72 -8.82
N GLY A 319 -10.12 13.92 -8.98
CA GLY A 319 -11.13 13.01 -8.43
C GLY A 319 -11.31 11.71 -9.22
N ALA A 320 -12.13 10.82 -8.66
CA ALA A 320 -12.73 9.66 -9.33
C ALA A 320 -14.26 9.75 -9.21
N SER A 321 -14.79 9.78 -7.97
CA SER A 321 -16.04 10.47 -7.68
C SER A 321 -15.82 11.99 -7.69
N THR A 322 -16.79 12.71 -8.24
CA THR A 322 -16.81 14.17 -8.35
C THR A 322 -18.25 14.66 -8.26
N GLY A 323 -18.61 15.35 -7.17
CA GLY A 323 -19.90 16.01 -7.05
C GLY A 323 -20.18 16.96 -8.22
N ILE A 324 -21.44 17.05 -8.63
CA ILE A 324 -21.84 17.74 -9.88
C ILE A 324 -21.64 19.26 -9.83
N TYR A 325 -21.34 19.78 -8.64
CA TYR A 325 -21.14 21.21 -8.35
C TYR A 325 -19.65 21.62 -8.20
N GLU A 326 -18.70 20.69 -8.39
CA GLU A 326 -17.26 21.02 -8.36
C GLU A 326 -16.86 22.06 -9.44
N ALA A 327 -15.84 22.86 -9.14
CA ALA A 327 -15.19 23.68 -10.16
C ALA A 327 -14.54 22.80 -11.24
N LEU A 328 -14.67 23.20 -12.50
CA LEU A 328 -14.43 22.34 -13.65
C LEU A 328 -12.95 21.97 -13.81
N GLU A 329 -12.62 20.68 -13.79
CA GLU A 329 -11.33 20.21 -14.27
C GLU A 329 -11.28 20.21 -15.80
N LEU A 330 -10.45 21.07 -16.41
CA LEU A 330 -10.33 21.13 -17.86
C LEU A 330 -9.47 19.97 -18.40
N ARG A 331 -10.09 19.14 -19.24
CA ARG A 331 -9.46 18.01 -19.96
C ARG A 331 -9.42 18.26 -21.48
N ASP A 332 -8.49 17.59 -22.16
CA ASP A 332 -8.28 17.72 -23.61
C ASP A 332 -9.47 17.19 -24.41
N GLY A 333 -10.06 16.05 -24.02
CA GLY A 333 -11.14 15.37 -24.73
C GLY A 333 -10.68 14.51 -25.93
N ASP A 334 -9.40 14.59 -26.29
CA ASP A 334 -8.78 13.83 -27.37
C ASP A 334 -8.66 12.34 -27.03
N LYS A 335 -9.58 11.52 -27.53
CA LYS A 335 -9.61 10.07 -27.30
C LYS A 335 -8.31 9.34 -27.73
N SER A 336 -7.53 9.91 -28.66
CA SER A 336 -6.27 9.31 -29.11
C SER A 336 -5.12 9.48 -28.10
N ARG A 337 -5.23 10.44 -27.16
CA ARG A 337 -4.22 10.74 -26.15
C ARG A 337 -4.75 10.59 -24.74
N TYR A 338 -4.12 9.71 -23.95
CA TYR A 338 -4.51 9.44 -22.55
C TYR A 338 -6.02 9.12 -22.38
N LEU A 339 -6.64 8.49 -23.38
CA LEU A 339 -8.07 8.15 -23.38
C LEU A 339 -8.99 9.38 -23.21
N GLY A 340 -8.62 10.54 -23.75
CA GLY A 340 -9.34 11.81 -23.57
C GLY A 340 -8.94 12.60 -22.32
N LYS A 341 -8.21 12.00 -21.38
CA LYS A 341 -7.91 12.58 -20.06
C LYS A 341 -6.70 13.54 -20.06
N GLY A 342 -6.13 13.87 -21.21
CA GLY A 342 -5.03 14.84 -21.34
C GLY A 342 -5.38 16.22 -20.74
N VAL A 343 -4.37 17.05 -20.49
CA VAL A 343 -4.51 18.38 -19.85
C VAL A 343 -3.67 19.46 -20.55
N LEU A 344 -3.37 19.29 -21.84
CA LEU A 344 -2.61 20.28 -22.61
C LEU A 344 -3.34 21.64 -22.69
N LYS A 345 -4.68 21.65 -22.80
CA LYS A 345 -5.48 22.89 -22.78
C LYS A 345 -5.25 23.71 -21.50
N ALA A 346 -5.36 23.07 -20.33
CA ALA A 346 -5.09 23.71 -19.04
C ALA A 346 -3.65 24.21 -18.94
N VAL A 347 -2.66 23.40 -19.35
CA VAL A 347 -1.24 23.79 -19.43
C VAL A 347 -1.03 25.00 -20.35
N GLU A 348 -1.74 25.07 -21.47
CA GLU A 348 -1.67 26.16 -22.43
C GLU A 348 -2.26 27.46 -21.87
N HIS A 349 -3.41 27.42 -21.20
CA HIS A 349 -3.97 28.60 -20.53
C HIS A 349 -3.02 29.17 -19.48
N ILE A 350 -2.33 28.34 -18.70
CA ILE A 350 -1.34 28.86 -17.75
C ILE A 350 -0.16 29.50 -18.49
N ASN A 351 0.39 28.83 -19.51
CA ASN A 351 1.60 29.28 -20.20
C ASN A 351 1.40 30.51 -21.10
N LYS A 352 0.24 30.61 -21.77
CA LYS A 352 -0.06 31.67 -22.75
C LYS A 352 -0.97 32.77 -22.20
N THR A 353 -1.67 32.56 -21.08
CA THR A 353 -2.62 33.54 -20.54
C THR A 353 -2.32 33.91 -19.08
N LEU A 354 -2.46 32.99 -18.12
CA LEU A 354 -2.32 33.32 -16.70
C LEU A 354 -0.91 33.80 -16.32
N GLY A 355 0.12 33.10 -16.80
CA GLY A 355 1.52 33.42 -16.52
C GLY A 355 1.94 34.80 -17.02
N PRO A 356 1.74 35.13 -18.32
CA PRO A 356 1.97 36.47 -18.84
C PRO A 356 1.17 37.56 -18.12
N ALA A 357 -0.12 37.34 -17.86
CA ALA A 357 -0.98 38.32 -17.20
C ALA A 357 -0.53 38.63 -15.75
N LEU A 358 -0.10 37.61 -14.99
CA LEU A 358 0.44 37.79 -13.63
C LEU A 358 1.79 38.53 -13.63
N LEU A 359 2.65 38.23 -14.61
CA LEU A 359 3.92 38.93 -14.81
C LEU A 359 3.73 40.42 -15.14
N GLU A 360 2.74 40.74 -15.97
CA GLU A 360 2.38 42.10 -16.33
C GLU A 360 1.78 42.87 -15.14
N LYS A 361 0.87 42.23 -14.40
CA LYS A 361 0.21 42.80 -13.22
C LYS A 361 1.17 43.06 -12.04
N LYS A 362 2.32 42.37 -12.01
CA LYS A 362 3.40 42.52 -11.01
C LYS A 362 2.92 42.39 -9.55
N LEU A 363 1.94 41.51 -9.31
CA LEU A 363 1.44 41.24 -7.96
C LEU A 363 2.51 40.57 -7.10
N SER A 364 2.55 40.92 -5.82
CA SER A 364 3.45 40.28 -4.86
C SER A 364 2.99 38.86 -4.55
N VAL A 365 3.91 37.89 -4.51
CA VAL A 365 3.59 36.48 -4.18
C VAL A 365 3.15 36.27 -2.73
N VAL A 366 3.32 37.25 -1.85
CA VAL A 366 2.77 37.19 -0.48
C VAL A 366 1.31 37.63 -0.40
N ASP A 367 0.80 38.32 -1.43
CA ASP A 367 -0.58 38.81 -1.52
C ASP A 367 -1.48 37.75 -2.19
N GLN A 368 -1.56 36.55 -1.59
CA GLN A 368 -2.26 35.39 -2.14
C GLN A 368 -3.69 35.73 -2.63
N GLU A 369 -4.45 36.48 -1.82
CA GLU A 369 -5.81 36.91 -2.14
C GLU A 369 -5.87 37.76 -3.42
N LYS A 370 -4.95 38.69 -3.63
CA LYS A 370 -4.92 39.52 -4.85
C LYS A 370 -4.59 38.69 -6.08
N VAL A 371 -3.70 37.72 -5.94
CA VAL A 371 -3.29 36.82 -7.04
C VAL A 371 -4.42 35.87 -7.42
N ASP A 372 -5.05 35.22 -6.44
CA ASP A 372 -6.19 34.33 -6.69
C ASP A 372 -7.38 35.10 -7.27
N LYS A 373 -7.75 36.24 -6.66
CA LYS A 373 -8.82 37.11 -7.16
C LYS A 373 -8.59 37.54 -8.61
N PHE A 374 -7.37 37.96 -8.96
CA PHE A 374 -7.04 38.35 -10.33
C PHE A 374 -7.18 37.18 -11.32
N MET A 375 -6.79 35.95 -10.95
CA MET A 375 -6.97 34.78 -11.82
C MET A 375 -8.45 34.40 -11.99
N ILE A 376 -9.25 34.52 -10.93
CA ILE A 376 -10.69 34.25 -10.93
C ILE A 376 -11.43 35.29 -11.78
N GLU A 377 -11.10 36.57 -11.66
CA GLU A 377 -11.64 37.66 -12.50
C GLU A 377 -11.25 37.51 -13.97
N LEU A 378 -10.02 37.04 -14.25
CA LEU A 378 -9.54 36.81 -15.61
C LEU A 378 -10.17 35.57 -16.27
N ASP A 379 -10.54 34.56 -15.49
CA ASP A 379 -11.39 33.46 -15.94
C ASP A 379 -12.80 33.98 -16.22
N GLY A 380 -13.44 34.56 -15.21
CA GLY A 380 -14.74 35.22 -15.33
C GLY A 380 -15.94 34.28 -15.36
N THR A 381 -15.76 32.97 -15.12
CA THR A 381 -16.88 32.02 -14.99
C THR A 381 -17.03 31.50 -13.55
N GLU A 382 -18.26 31.19 -13.15
CA GLU A 382 -18.57 30.76 -11.78
C GLU A 382 -17.82 29.48 -11.36
N ASN A 383 -17.69 28.52 -12.28
CA ASN A 383 -17.08 27.22 -12.06
C ASN A 383 -15.65 27.10 -12.62
N LYS A 384 -14.98 28.23 -12.92
CA LYS A 384 -13.59 28.27 -13.45
C LYS A 384 -13.41 27.48 -14.75
N SER A 385 -14.45 27.41 -15.57
CA SER A 385 -14.53 26.57 -16.78
C SER A 385 -13.78 27.10 -17.99
N LYS A 386 -13.39 28.38 -18.02
CA LYS A 386 -12.67 28.97 -19.17
C LYS A 386 -11.21 28.54 -19.20
N PHE A 387 -10.54 28.49 -18.05
CA PHE A 387 -9.15 28.01 -17.94
C PHE A 387 -9.03 26.63 -17.30
N GLY A 388 -10.04 26.20 -16.54
CA GLY A 388 -10.03 25.03 -15.69
C GLY A 388 -9.57 25.36 -14.27
N ALA A 389 -10.28 24.83 -13.28
CA ALA A 389 -9.89 24.89 -11.87
C ALA A 389 -8.49 24.30 -11.63
N ASN A 390 -8.11 23.28 -12.43
CA ASN A 390 -6.77 22.69 -12.43
C ASN A 390 -5.66 23.64 -12.95
N ALA A 391 -5.97 24.58 -13.84
CA ALA A 391 -5.03 25.61 -14.27
C ALA A 391 -4.80 26.65 -13.17
N ILE A 392 -5.90 27.21 -12.64
CA ILE A 392 -5.88 28.27 -11.61
C ILE A 392 -5.24 27.75 -10.32
N LEU A 393 -5.65 26.57 -9.84
CA LEU A 393 -5.11 25.99 -8.61
C LEU A 393 -3.61 25.71 -8.72
N GLY A 394 -3.13 25.21 -9.87
CA GLY A 394 -1.71 24.91 -10.09
C GLY A 394 -0.82 26.15 -9.91
N VAL A 395 -1.30 27.32 -10.34
CA VAL A 395 -0.64 28.61 -10.10
C VAL A 395 -0.82 29.06 -8.65
N SER A 396 -2.04 29.01 -8.13
CA SER A 396 -2.40 29.41 -6.76
C SER A 396 -1.52 28.75 -5.69
N LEU A 397 -1.35 27.42 -5.78
CA LEU A 397 -0.50 26.62 -4.89
C LEU A 397 0.99 26.96 -5.05
N ALA A 398 1.46 27.21 -6.28
CA ALA A 398 2.85 27.56 -6.54
C ALA A 398 3.20 28.98 -6.05
N VAL A 399 2.25 29.91 -6.14
CA VAL A 399 2.34 31.27 -5.58
C VAL A 399 2.41 31.21 -4.05
N CYS A 400 1.54 30.43 -3.40
CA CYS A 400 1.59 30.27 -1.94
C CYS A 400 2.96 29.74 -1.46
N LYS A 401 3.52 28.74 -2.16
CA LYS A 401 4.89 28.25 -1.90
C LYS A 401 5.97 29.32 -2.10
N ALA A 402 5.81 30.20 -3.08
CA ALA A 402 6.72 31.33 -3.30
C ALA A 402 6.56 32.42 -2.22
N GLY A 403 5.33 32.71 -1.78
CA GLY A 403 5.03 33.66 -0.71
C GLY A 403 5.64 33.26 0.63
N ALA A 404 5.58 31.97 0.98
CA ALA A 404 6.26 31.43 2.15
C ALA A 404 7.79 31.67 2.10
N ALA A 405 8.41 31.38 0.96
CA ALA A 405 9.85 31.56 0.77
C ALA A 405 10.29 33.03 0.68
N GLU A 406 9.44 33.94 0.19
CA GLU A 406 9.72 35.38 0.20
C GLU A 406 9.62 35.97 1.61
N LYS A 407 8.65 35.52 2.42
CA LYS A 407 8.59 35.78 3.86
C LYS A 407 9.71 35.10 4.66
N GLY A 408 10.36 34.06 4.12
CA GLY A 408 11.39 33.29 4.81
C GLY A 408 10.84 32.35 5.89
N VAL A 409 9.59 31.92 5.78
CA VAL A 409 8.91 31.03 6.75
C VAL A 409 8.53 29.69 6.11
N PRO A 410 8.31 28.61 6.90
CA PRO A 410 7.71 27.37 6.42
C PRO A 410 6.32 27.59 5.82
N LEU A 411 5.90 26.72 4.89
CA LEU A 411 4.62 26.86 4.18
C LEU A 411 3.42 26.81 5.15
N TYR A 412 3.40 25.88 6.11
CA TYR A 412 2.35 25.84 7.13
C TYR A 412 2.20 27.15 7.91
N ARG A 413 3.31 27.86 8.21
CA ARG A 413 3.29 29.16 8.90
C ARG A 413 2.77 30.25 7.99
N HIS A 414 3.15 30.26 6.72
CA HIS A 414 2.61 31.21 5.74
C HIS A 414 1.09 31.03 5.57
N ILE A 415 0.60 29.79 5.48
CA ILE A 415 -0.83 29.50 5.40
C ILE A 415 -1.55 29.93 6.69
N ALA A 416 -0.94 29.72 7.85
CA ALA A 416 -1.47 30.21 9.12
C ALA A 416 -1.61 31.74 9.17
N ASP A 417 -0.61 32.48 8.65
CA ASP A 417 -0.72 33.94 8.51
C ASP A 417 -1.88 34.36 7.60
N LEU A 418 -2.07 33.66 6.46
CA LEU A 418 -3.16 33.93 5.52
C LEU A 418 -4.54 33.62 6.13
N ALA A 419 -4.64 32.58 6.96
CA ALA A 419 -5.87 32.21 7.65
C ALA A 419 -6.20 33.13 8.85
N GLY A 420 -5.17 33.70 9.49
CA GLY A 420 -5.27 34.44 10.75
C GLY A 420 -5.10 33.56 12.00
N ASN A 421 -4.35 32.45 11.89
CA ASN A 421 -4.10 31.50 12.97
C ASN A 421 -2.74 31.79 13.65
N PRO A 422 -2.70 32.20 14.94
CA PRO A 422 -1.45 32.39 15.66
C PRO A 422 -0.84 31.03 16.07
N ASP A 423 -1.62 30.21 16.78
CA ASP A 423 -1.23 28.90 17.28
C ASP A 423 -1.50 27.81 16.24
N LEU A 424 -0.70 26.73 16.26
CA LEU A 424 -0.74 25.64 15.28
C LEU A 424 -1.13 24.32 15.94
N VAL A 425 -1.85 23.48 15.19
CA VAL A 425 -2.30 22.15 15.67
C VAL A 425 -2.04 21.09 14.60
N LEU A 426 -1.46 19.96 15.02
CA LEU A 426 -1.30 18.76 14.21
C LEU A 426 -2.60 17.95 14.17
N PRO A 427 -3.01 17.45 13.00
CA PRO A 427 -4.29 16.78 12.82
C PRO A 427 -4.26 15.33 13.29
N VAL A 428 -5.41 14.78 13.69
CA VAL A 428 -5.62 13.33 13.67
C VAL A 428 -5.66 12.85 12.22
N PRO A 429 -4.84 11.87 11.82
CA PRO A 429 -4.95 11.24 10.52
C PRO A 429 -6.13 10.25 10.48
N ALA A 430 -6.98 10.39 9.46
CA ALA A 430 -7.99 9.41 9.08
C ALA A 430 -7.45 8.56 7.93
N PHE A 431 -7.05 7.32 8.25
CA PHE A 431 -6.46 6.41 7.28
C PHE A 431 -7.54 5.56 6.62
N ASN A 432 -7.80 5.77 5.33
CA ASN A 432 -8.62 4.86 4.53
C ASN A 432 -7.91 3.50 4.41
N VAL A 433 -8.46 2.44 5.02
CA VAL A 433 -7.79 1.13 5.15
C VAL A 433 -8.57 -0.04 4.54
N ILE A 434 -9.86 0.12 4.25
CA ILE A 434 -10.65 -0.77 3.37
C ILE A 434 -11.38 0.12 2.36
N ASN A 435 -11.19 -0.19 1.07
CA ASN A 435 -11.83 0.51 -0.03
C ASN A 435 -13.04 -0.30 -0.55
N GLY A 436 -14.14 0.40 -0.81
CA GLY A 436 -15.31 -0.07 -1.54
C GLY A 436 -15.70 0.94 -2.61
N GLY A 437 -17.01 1.07 -2.87
CA GLY A 437 -17.58 2.05 -3.79
C GLY A 437 -16.89 2.06 -5.16
N SER A 438 -16.69 3.24 -5.72
CA SER A 438 -16.00 3.45 -6.99
C SER A 438 -14.46 3.36 -6.89
N HIS A 439 -13.91 3.19 -5.67
CA HIS A 439 -12.47 3.05 -5.41
C HIS A 439 -11.97 1.58 -5.39
N ALA A 440 -12.86 0.58 -5.53
CA ALA A 440 -12.52 -0.84 -5.52
C ALA A 440 -13.45 -1.72 -6.36
N GLY A 441 -12.88 -2.70 -7.07
CA GLY A 441 -13.60 -3.70 -7.88
C GLY A 441 -14.22 -4.85 -7.08
N ASN A 442 -14.56 -4.63 -5.81
CA ASN A 442 -15.36 -5.53 -4.96
C ASN A 442 -16.85 -5.15 -5.03
N LYS A 443 -17.72 -5.86 -4.29
CA LYS A 443 -19.15 -5.52 -4.20
C LYS A 443 -19.48 -4.37 -3.23
N LEU A 444 -18.75 -4.28 -2.11
CA LEU A 444 -18.90 -3.29 -1.03
C LEU A 444 -19.28 -1.89 -1.55
N ALA A 445 -20.47 -1.41 -1.20
CA ALA A 445 -21.00 -0.15 -1.75
C ALA A 445 -20.37 1.10 -1.14
N MET A 446 -20.18 1.14 0.18
CA MET A 446 -19.57 2.30 0.85
C MET A 446 -18.08 2.44 0.47
N GLN A 447 -17.63 3.67 0.24
CA GLN A 447 -16.38 3.93 -0.46
C GLN A 447 -15.12 3.75 0.39
N GLU A 448 -15.13 4.20 1.65
CA GLU A 448 -13.94 4.23 2.52
C GLU A 448 -14.30 3.83 3.94
N PHE A 449 -13.53 2.91 4.52
CA PHE A 449 -13.57 2.61 5.95
C PHE A 449 -12.24 3.03 6.57
N MET A 450 -12.30 4.04 7.42
CA MET A 450 -11.16 4.76 7.95
C MET A 450 -10.89 4.42 9.42
N ILE A 451 -9.62 4.44 9.82
CA ILE A 451 -9.21 4.40 11.23
C ILE A 451 -8.58 5.74 11.65
N LEU A 452 -8.96 6.22 12.84
CA LEU A 452 -8.54 7.49 13.42
C LEU A 452 -7.90 7.25 14.81
N PRO A 453 -6.57 7.37 14.96
CA PRO A 453 -5.89 7.19 16.25
C PRO A 453 -6.05 8.38 17.23
N VAL A 454 -7.29 8.73 17.59
CA VAL A 454 -7.63 9.88 18.46
C VAL A 454 -7.03 9.82 19.87
N GLY A 455 -6.64 8.62 20.34
CA GLY A 455 -5.98 8.41 21.64
C GLY A 455 -4.45 8.38 21.60
N ALA A 456 -3.84 8.75 20.47
CA ALA A 456 -2.40 8.97 20.39
C ALA A 456 -1.99 10.27 21.13
N SER A 457 -0.76 10.32 21.66
CA SER A 457 -0.21 11.53 22.30
C SER A 457 0.46 12.50 21.33
N SER A 458 0.77 12.05 20.11
CA SER A 458 1.47 12.83 19.08
C SER A 458 1.09 12.33 17.69
N PHE A 459 1.37 13.13 16.66
CA PHE A 459 1.15 12.76 15.27
C PHE A 459 2.00 11.54 14.86
N ARG A 460 3.29 11.50 15.22
CA ARG A 460 4.16 10.34 15.02
C ARG A 460 3.66 9.08 15.72
N GLU A 461 3.06 9.18 16.92
CA GLU A 461 2.42 8.01 17.55
C GLU A 461 1.17 7.59 16.76
N ALA A 462 0.33 8.53 16.32
CA ALA A 462 -0.84 8.24 15.48
C ALA A 462 -0.45 7.53 14.17
N MET A 463 0.62 7.97 13.52
CA MET A 463 1.20 7.30 12.34
C MET A 463 1.62 5.86 12.62
N ARG A 464 2.30 5.62 13.75
CA ARG A 464 2.72 4.29 14.16
C ARG A 464 1.51 3.38 14.39
N ILE A 465 0.53 3.83 15.17
CA ILE A 465 -0.70 3.09 15.48
C ILE A 465 -1.47 2.75 14.19
N GLY A 466 -1.66 3.73 13.29
CA GLY A 466 -2.34 3.51 12.02
C GLY A 466 -1.63 2.47 11.13
N ALA A 467 -0.31 2.53 11.05
CA ALA A 467 0.49 1.56 10.29
C ALA A 467 0.47 0.15 10.90
N GLU A 468 0.52 0.03 12.22
CA GLU A 468 0.41 -1.25 12.93
C GLU A 468 -0.98 -1.88 12.71
N VAL A 469 -2.08 -1.13 12.94
CA VAL A 469 -3.45 -1.62 12.67
C VAL A 469 -3.63 -2.02 11.20
N TYR A 470 -3.11 -1.24 10.25
CA TYR A 470 -3.16 -1.57 8.82
C TYR A 470 -2.44 -2.89 8.48
N HIS A 471 -1.28 -3.17 9.11
CA HIS A 471 -0.58 -4.44 8.92
C HIS A 471 -1.30 -5.62 9.60
N HIS A 472 -1.90 -5.43 10.77
CA HIS A 472 -2.75 -6.43 11.40
C HIS A 472 -4.00 -6.73 10.54
N LEU A 473 -4.66 -5.70 10.01
CA LEU A 473 -5.78 -5.83 9.07
C LEU A 473 -5.39 -6.63 7.82
N LYS A 474 -4.19 -6.40 7.26
CA LYS A 474 -3.66 -7.22 6.17
C LYS A 474 -3.61 -8.71 6.52
N GLY A 475 -3.19 -9.04 7.75
CA GLY A 475 -3.17 -10.40 8.27
C GLY A 475 -4.57 -11.01 8.38
N VAL A 476 -5.51 -10.27 8.98
CA VAL A 476 -6.92 -10.70 9.12
C VAL A 476 -7.57 -10.96 7.76
N ILE A 477 -7.44 -10.01 6.81
CA ILE A 477 -7.97 -10.15 5.45
C ILE A 477 -7.32 -11.33 4.72
N LYS A 478 -6.00 -11.49 4.82
CA LYS A 478 -5.27 -12.62 4.20
C LYS A 478 -5.76 -13.97 4.73
N ALA A 479 -6.04 -14.06 6.02
CA ALA A 479 -6.50 -15.30 6.66
C ALA A 479 -7.94 -15.65 6.24
N LYS A 480 -8.83 -14.66 6.13
CA LYS A 480 -10.26 -14.88 5.83
C LYS A 480 -10.61 -14.97 4.34
N TYR A 481 -9.98 -14.17 3.49
CA TYR A 481 -10.30 -14.07 2.05
C TYR A 481 -9.12 -14.41 1.12
N GLY A 482 -8.01 -14.89 1.68
CA GLY A 482 -6.82 -15.25 0.92
C GLY A 482 -5.92 -14.05 0.56
N LYS A 483 -4.77 -14.37 -0.03
CA LYS A 483 -3.70 -13.39 -0.32
C LYS A 483 -4.14 -12.27 -1.29
N ASP A 484 -4.97 -12.59 -2.27
CA ASP A 484 -5.29 -11.69 -3.38
C ASP A 484 -6.25 -10.55 -2.94
N ALA A 485 -7.01 -10.78 -1.87
CA ALA A 485 -7.78 -9.75 -1.17
C ALA A 485 -6.92 -8.71 -0.43
N THR A 486 -5.60 -8.93 -0.30
CA THR A 486 -4.65 -7.96 0.26
C THR A 486 -3.99 -7.04 -0.78
N ASN A 487 -4.47 -7.09 -2.02
CA ASN A 487 -4.24 -6.02 -2.98
C ASN A 487 -4.96 -4.73 -2.53
N VAL A 488 -4.45 -3.59 -2.99
CA VAL A 488 -4.90 -2.27 -2.54
C VAL A 488 -5.62 -1.51 -3.65
N GLY A 489 -6.62 -0.72 -3.27
CA GLY A 489 -7.29 0.23 -4.16
C GLY A 489 -6.43 1.47 -4.45
N ASP A 490 -7.04 2.46 -5.10
CA ASP A 490 -6.34 3.70 -5.51
C ASP A 490 -5.70 4.45 -4.34
N GLU A 491 -6.31 4.35 -3.14
CA GLU A 491 -5.89 5.06 -1.93
C GLU A 491 -5.03 4.25 -0.96
N GLY A 492 -4.74 3.00 -1.31
CA GLY A 492 -3.87 2.12 -0.53
C GLY A 492 -4.57 1.26 0.52
N GLY A 493 -5.87 1.45 0.77
CA GLY A 493 -6.66 0.52 1.57
C GLY A 493 -6.95 -0.78 0.82
N PHE A 494 -7.25 -1.86 1.55
CA PHE A 494 -7.47 -3.18 0.97
C PHE A 494 -8.81 -3.27 0.25
N ALA A 495 -8.90 -4.11 -0.78
CA ALA A 495 -10.14 -4.36 -1.52
C ALA A 495 -10.60 -5.83 -1.36
N PRO A 496 -11.00 -6.28 -0.15
CA PRO A 496 -11.56 -7.60 0.04
C PRO A 496 -12.89 -7.72 -0.70
N ASN A 497 -13.19 -8.92 -1.23
CA ASN A 497 -14.44 -9.18 -1.95
C ASN A 497 -15.60 -9.45 -0.99
N ILE A 498 -15.97 -8.43 -0.23
CA ILE A 498 -17.13 -8.40 0.67
C ILE A 498 -18.25 -7.56 0.03
N LEU A 499 -19.49 -7.82 0.44
CA LEU A 499 -20.68 -7.05 0.07
C LEU A 499 -21.16 -6.21 1.25
N GLU A 500 -21.31 -6.85 2.41
CA GLU A 500 -21.92 -6.24 3.59
C GLU A 500 -21.00 -5.23 4.27
N ASN A 501 -21.53 -4.03 4.52
CA ASN A 501 -20.77 -2.92 5.11
C ASN A 501 -20.42 -3.17 6.59
N ASN A 502 -21.21 -3.98 7.31
CA ASN A 502 -20.88 -4.41 8.68
C ASN A 502 -19.66 -5.35 8.72
N GLU A 503 -19.40 -6.12 7.66
CA GLU A 503 -18.27 -7.05 7.58
C GLU A 503 -16.95 -6.28 7.50
N ALA A 504 -16.93 -5.14 6.80
CA ALA A 504 -15.79 -4.21 6.82
C ALA A 504 -15.53 -3.68 8.24
N LEU A 505 -16.58 -3.30 8.99
CA LEU A 505 -16.46 -2.79 10.36
C LEU A 505 -15.98 -3.86 11.36
N GLU A 506 -16.44 -5.11 11.24
CA GLU A 506 -15.92 -6.22 12.06
C GLU A 506 -14.45 -6.56 11.73
N LEU A 507 -14.02 -6.45 10.47
CA LEU A 507 -12.61 -6.59 10.09
C LEU A 507 -11.74 -5.49 10.75
N LEU A 508 -12.21 -4.24 10.75
CA LEU A 508 -11.51 -3.13 11.43
C LEU A 508 -11.44 -3.35 12.94
N LYS A 509 -12.57 -3.68 13.58
CA LYS A 509 -12.65 -3.97 15.02
C LYS A 509 -11.70 -5.11 15.41
N THR A 510 -11.68 -6.19 14.63
CA THR A 510 -10.74 -7.32 14.81
C THR A 510 -9.28 -6.88 14.67
N ALA A 511 -8.95 -6.06 13.67
CA ALA A 511 -7.59 -5.57 13.45
C ALA A 511 -7.11 -4.60 14.54
N ILE A 512 -7.98 -3.69 15.01
CA ILE A 512 -7.72 -2.76 16.11
C ILE A 512 -7.46 -3.53 17.41
N GLN A 513 -8.29 -4.54 17.70
CA GLN A 513 -8.11 -5.43 18.84
C GLN A 513 -6.78 -6.20 18.75
N ALA A 514 -6.47 -6.78 17.60
CA ALA A 514 -5.26 -7.56 17.37
C ALA A 514 -3.97 -6.73 17.44
N ALA A 515 -4.03 -5.43 17.11
CA ALA A 515 -2.93 -4.49 17.26
C ALA A 515 -2.79 -3.92 18.68
N GLY A 516 -3.74 -4.19 19.58
CA GLY A 516 -3.70 -3.72 20.97
C GLY A 516 -4.14 -2.26 21.19
N TYR A 517 -4.98 -1.69 20.31
CA TYR A 517 -5.38 -0.28 20.38
C TYR A 517 -6.90 0.02 20.51
N PRO A 518 -7.73 -0.81 21.19
CA PRO A 518 -9.18 -0.60 21.26
C PRO A 518 -9.58 0.77 21.85
N ASP A 519 -8.84 1.27 22.85
CA ASP A 519 -9.15 2.55 23.51
C ASP A 519 -8.58 3.78 22.79
N LYS A 520 -7.67 3.57 21.82
CA LYS A 520 -6.96 4.64 21.09
C LYS A 520 -7.48 4.90 19.68
N VAL A 521 -8.10 3.92 19.03
CA VAL A 521 -8.52 4.01 17.62
C VAL A 521 -10.03 3.97 17.51
N VAL A 522 -10.58 4.94 16.79
CA VAL A 522 -12.00 5.01 16.41
C VAL A 522 -12.14 4.93 14.89
N ILE A 523 -13.36 4.72 14.40
CA ILE A 523 -13.65 4.50 12.98
C ILE A 523 -14.29 5.74 12.37
N GLY A 524 -13.91 6.05 11.12
CA GLY A 524 -14.61 6.96 10.24
C GLY A 524 -15.08 6.22 8.99
N MET A 525 -16.07 6.75 8.29
CA MET A 525 -16.58 6.18 7.05
C MET A 525 -16.77 7.30 6.02
N ASP A 526 -16.40 7.07 4.77
CA ASP A 526 -16.96 7.78 3.62
C ASP A 526 -17.84 6.81 2.86
N VAL A 527 -19.11 7.18 2.74
CA VAL A 527 -20.14 6.39 2.10
C VAL A 527 -20.17 6.67 0.60
N ALA A 528 -19.95 7.93 0.19
CA ALA A 528 -20.17 8.44 -1.17
C ALA A 528 -21.55 8.06 -1.76
N ALA A 529 -22.63 8.29 -1.00
CA ALA A 529 -23.96 7.77 -1.32
C ALA A 529 -24.53 8.22 -2.67
N SER A 530 -24.10 9.37 -3.20
CA SER A 530 -24.43 9.87 -4.53
C SER A 530 -24.14 8.83 -5.65
N GLU A 531 -23.06 8.06 -5.52
CA GLU A 531 -22.66 7.04 -6.51
C GLU A 531 -23.71 5.92 -6.68
N PHE A 532 -24.44 5.62 -5.60
CA PHE A 532 -25.45 4.56 -5.54
C PHE A 532 -26.88 5.06 -5.27
N TYR A 533 -27.11 6.36 -5.37
CA TYR A 533 -28.45 6.94 -5.36
C TYR A 533 -29.18 6.65 -6.68
N ARG A 534 -30.41 6.14 -6.59
CA ARG A 534 -31.26 5.71 -7.70
C ARG A 534 -32.70 6.11 -7.40
N ASN A 535 -33.24 7.06 -8.17
CA ASN A 535 -34.68 7.40 -8.19
C ASN A 535 -35.31 7.65 -6.79
N GLY A 536 -34.65 8.40 -5.90
CA GLY A 536 -35.14 8.67 -4.53
C GLY A 536 -34.81 7.59 -3.50
N LYS A 537 -33.97 6.62 -3.85
CA LYS A 537 -33.54 5.49 -3.01
C LYS A 537 -32.05 5.20 -3.19
N TYR A 538 -31.52 4.25 -2.43
CA TYR A 538 -30.10 3.90 -2.39
C TYR A 538 -29.89 2.40 -2.64
N ASP A 539 -28.91 2.06 -3.48
CA ASP A 539 -28.58 0.68 -3.85
C ASP A 539 -27.26 0.20 -3.23
N LEU A 540 -27.32 -0.59 -2.15
CA LEU A 540 -26.13 -1.12 -1.47
C LEU A 540 -25.42 -2.29 -2.20
N ASP A 541 -25.85 -2.68 -3.41
CA ASP A 541 -25.12 -3.59 -4.31
C ASP A 541 -25.02 -3.02 -5.75
N PHE A 542 -24.92 -1.69 -5.90
CA PHE A 542 -24.94 -0.98 -7.20
C PHE A 542 -23.89 -1.40 -8.24
N LYS A 543 -22.87 -2.18 -7.83
CA LYS A 543 -21.83 -2.75 -8.70
C LYS A 543 -22.22 -4.11 -9.29
N SER A 544 -23.27 -4.74 -8.76
CA SER A 544 -23.99 -5.85 -9.40
C SER A 544 -25.09 -5.31 -10.33
N PRO A 545 -25.65 -6.13 -11.23
CA PRO A 545 -26.79 -5.72 -12.06
C PRO A 545 -27.91 -5.09 -11.23
N ASP A 546 -28.52 -4.02 -11.74
CA ASP A 546 -29.50 -3.21 -11.02
C ASP A 546 -30.78 -4.02 -10.71
N ASP A 547 -31.28 -3.86 -9.49
CA ASP A 547 -32.50 -4.48 -9.00
C ASP A 547 -33.26 -3.49 -8.09
N PRO A 548 -34.28 -2.78 -8.62
CA PRO A 548 -35.07 -1.83 -7.86
C PRO A 548 -35.78 -2.40 -6.62
N ALA A 549 -35.91 -3.72 -6.48
CA ALA A 549 -36.51 -4.34 -5.30
C ALA A 549 -35.60 -4.27 -4.07
N ARG A 550 -34.27 -4.21 -4.24
CA ARG A 550 -33.29 -4.10 -3.14
C ARG A 550 -33.01 -2.66 -2.69
N HIS A 551 -33.46 -1.66 -3.46
CA HIS A 551 -33.22 -0.25 -3.17
C HIS A 551 -33.93 0.19 -1.88
N ILE A 552 -33.20 0.85 -0.96
CA ILE A 552 -33.71 1.30 0.34
C ILE A 552 -33.92 2.83 0.40
N THR A 553 -34.84 3.30 1.23
CA THR A 553 -35.06 4.75 1.44
C THR A 553 -33.92 5.36 2.27
N GLY A 554 -33.75 6.68 2.17
CA GLY A 554 -32.82 7.43 3.01
C GLY A 554 -33.03 7.19 4.52
N GLU A 555 -34.27 7.02 4.96
CA GLU A 555 -34.61 6.69 6.36
C GLU A 555 -34.03 5.32 6.77
N LYS A 556 -34.25 4.29 5.96
CA LYS A 556 -33.72 2.93 6.21
C LYS A 556 -32.18 2.91 6.21
N LEU A 557 -31.56 3.71 5.34
CA LEU A 557 -30.12 3.88 5.29
C LEU A 557 -29.60 4.63 6.54
N GLY A 558 -30.33 5.64 7.02
CA GLY A 558 -30.07 6.32 8.29
C GLY A 558 -30.15 5.39 9.52
N GLU A 559 -31.14 4.49 9.56
CA GLU A 559 -31.24 3.47 10.62
C GLU A 559 -30.09 2.45 10.54
N LEU A 560 -29.64 2.09 9.33
CA LEU A 560 -28.44 1.25 9.17
C LEU A 560 -27.20 1.94 9.75
N TYR A 561 -26.99 3.23 9.49
CA TYR A 561 -25.88 3.99 10.10
C TYR A 561 -26.00 4.11 11.63
N LYS A 562 -27.20 4.35 12.17
CA LYS A 562 -27.43 4.32 13.63
C LYS A 562 -27.05 2.97 14.24
N SER A 563 -27.33 1.87 13.54
CA SER A 563 -26.89 0.53 13.96
C SER A 563 -25.35 0.41 13.97
N PHE A 564 -24.64 1.03 13.03
CA PHE A 564 -23.18 1.03 12.99
C PHE A 564 -22.59 1.87 14.13
N ILE A 565 -23.13 3.07 14.38
CA ILE A 565 -22.73 3.95 15.49
C ILE A 565 -22.95 3.27 16.86
N LYS A 566 -24.00 2.45 16.98
CA LYS A 566 -24.28 1.68 18.21
C LYS A 566 -23.32 0.51 18.44
N ASN A 567 -22.93 -0.20 17.37
CA ASN A 567 -22.23 -1.48 17.46
C ASN A 567 -20.71 -1.38 17.27
N TYR A 568 -20.22 -0.26 16.73
CA TYR A 568 -18.81 -0.01 16.42
C TYR A 568 -18.41 1.41 16.87
N PRO A 569 -17.12 1.70 17.11
CA PRO A 569 -16.66 3.03 17.52
C PRO A 569 -16.63 4.02 16.34
N VAL A 570 -17.72 4.15 15.58
CA VAL A 570 -17.85 5.09 14.46
C VAL A 570 -18.12 6.49 15.01
N VAL A 571 -17.22 7.43 14.72
CA VAL A 571 -17.28 8.83 15.20
C VAL A 571 -17.41 9.86 14.08
N SER A 572 -17.28 9.43 12.82
CA SER A 572 -17.40 10.29 11.64
C SER A 572 -18.04 9.52 10.48
N ILE A 573 -19.06 10.08 9.84
CA ILE A 573 -19.62 9.58 8.58
C ILE A 573 -19.65 10.73 7.57
N GLU A 574 -19.10 10.48 6.40
CA GLU A 574 -19.02 11.39 5.25
C GLU A 574 -19.96 10.91 4.15
N ASP A 575 -20.61 11.86 3.49
CA ASP A 575 -21.62 11.65 2.43
C ASP A 575 -22.61 10.48 2.64
N PRO A 576 -23.30 10.42 3.81
CA PRO A 576 -24.28 9.38 4.13
C PRO A 576 -25.47 9.31 3.15
N PHE A 577 -25.77 10.40 2.44
CA PHE A 577 -26.90 10.53 1.50
C PHE A 577 -26.46 11.32 0.27
N ASP A 578 -27.28 11.30 -0.79
CA ASP A 578 -27.01 12.00 -2.03
C ASP A 578 -26.77 13.51 -1.83
N GLN A 579 -25.96 14.10 -2.71
CA GLN A 579 -25.56 15.50 -2.68
C GLN A 579 -26.72 16.52 -2.68
N ASP A 580 -27.95 16.14 -3.08
CA ASP A 580 -29.14 16.98 -3.03
C ASP A 580 -30.29 16.43 -2.14
N ASP A 581 -30.11 15.32 -1.43
CA ASP A 581 -31.08 14.75 -0.47
C ASP A 581 -31.10 15.48 0.89
N TRP A 582 -31.21 16.82 0.81
CA TRP A 582 -31.11 17.75 1.94
C TRP A 582 -32.00 17.40 3.14
N ALA A 583 -33.18 16.82 2.89
CA ALA A 583 -34.13 16.44 3.92
C ALA A 583 -33.60 15.27 4.77
N THR A 584 -33.05 14.23 4.12
CA THR A 584 -32.50 13.07 4.81
C THR A 584 -31.22 13.42 5.57
N TRP A 585 -30.33 14.24 5.00
CA TRP A 585 -29.17 14.80 5.70
C TRP A 585 -29.57 15.50 7.02
N THR A 586 -30.54 16.42 6.94
CA THR A 586 -31.04 17.19 8.09
C THR A 586 -31.66 16.29 9.16
N SER A 587 -32.53 15.35 8.73
CA SER A 587 -33.18 14.38 9.61
C SER A 587 -32.14 13.51 10.34
N PHE A 588 -31.17 12.98 9.61
CA PHE A 588 -30.13 12.12 10.17
C PHE A 588 -29.22 12.87 11.16
N LEU A 589 -28.75 14.08 10.82
CA LEU A 589 -27.93 14.89 11.73
C LEU A 589 -28.64 15.14 13.07
N SER A 590 -29.95 15.41 13.04
CA SER A 590 -30.73 15.65 14.25
C SER A 590 -30.80 14.43 15.19
N GLY A 591 -30.60 13.22 14.65
CA GLY A 591 -30.69 11.96 15.38
C GLY A 591 -29.34 11.36 15.83
N VAL A 592 -28.20 12.03 15.61
CA VAL A 592 -26.86 11.50 15.94
C VAL A 592 -25.94 12.56 16.56
N ASN A 593 -25.05 12.13 17.47
CA ASN A 593 -24.05 13.01 18.11
C ASN A 593 -22.61 12.76 17.62
N ILE A 594 -22.45 12.33 16.37
CA ILE A 594 -21.14 12.10 15.74
C ILE A 594 -20.76 13.24 14.81
N GLN A 595 -19.58 13.17 14.21
CA GLN A 595 -19.23 14.04 13.09
C GLN A 595 -19.97 13.58 11.82
N ILE A 596 -20.65 14.50 11.15
CA ILE A 596 -21.24 14.29 9.82
C ILE A 596 -20.54 15.24 8.87
N VAL A 597 -19.85 14.69 7.87
CA VAL A 597 -19.01 15.42 6.93
C VAL A 597 -19.75 15.58 5.62
N GLY A 598 -19.82 16.80 5.09
CA GLY A 598 -20.30 17.06 3.73
C GLY A 598 -19.13 17.22 2.77
N ASP A 599 -19.03 16.32 1.79
CA ASP A 599 -18.08 16.35 0.68
C ASP A 599 -18.80 16.77 -0.61
N ASP A 600 -19.41 15.86 -1.38
CA ASP A 600 -20.17 16.20 -2.61
C ASP A 600 -21.39 17.08 -2.30
N LEU A 601 -21.94 17.01 -1.08
CA LEU A 601 -22.96 17.94 -0.59
C LEU A 601 -22.49 19.41 -0.66
N THR A 602 -21.22 19.67 -0.38
CA THR A 602 -20.70 21.04 -0.20
C THR A 602 -19.66 21.46 -1.24
N VAL A 603 -18.96 20.51 -1.87
CA VAL A 603 -17.89 20.66 -2.87
C VAL A 603 -16.88 21.78 -2.55
N THR A 604 -16.55 21.97 -1.27
CA THR A 604 -15.70 23.09 -0.79
C THR A 604 -16.22 24.49 -1.24
N ASN A 605 -17.49 24.62 -1.63
CA ASN A 605 -18.08 25.82 -2.21
C ASN A 605 -18.84 26.64 -1.14
N PRO A 606 -18.45 27.92 -0.89
CA PRO A 606 -19.09 28.76 0.13
C PRO A 606 -20.61 28.87 0.03
N LYS A 607 -21.21 28.82 -1.18
CA LYS A 607 -22.67 28.87 -1.36
C LYS A 607 -23.36 27.63 -0.81
N ARG A 608 -22.87 26.43 -1.16
CA ARG A 608 -23.43 25.16 -0.66
C ARG A 608 -23.10 24.94 0.82
N ILE A 609 -21.94 25.39 1.30
CA ILE A 609 -21.63 25.42 2.74
C ILE A 609 -22.64 26.28 3.51
N ALA A 610 -22.94 27.50 3.04
CA ALA A 610 -23.93 28.37 3.68
C ALA A 610 -25.34 27.74 3.71
N GLN A 611 -25.76 27.12 2.59
CA GLN A 611 -27.03 26.39 2.52
C GLN A 611 -27.07 25.17 3.46
N ALA A 612 -25.96 24.44 3.58
CA ALA A 612 -25.84 23.28 4.46
C ALA A 612 -25.79 23.67 5.95
N VAL A 613 -25.23 24.84 6.29
CA VAL A 613 -25.33 25.47 7.61
C VAL A 613 -26.78 25.84 7.93
N GLU A 614 -27.45 26.57 7.02
CA GLU A 614 -28.85 27.00 7.19
C GLU A 614 -29.78 25.81 7.44
N LYS A 615 -29.65 24.77 6.63
CA LYS A 615 -30.45 23.54 6.71
C LYS A 615 -30.05 22.64 7.88
N LYS A 616 -28.89 22.85 8.51
CA LYS A 616 -28.28 21.91 9.48
C LYS A 616 -28.14 20.50 8.87
N ALA A 617 -27.57 20.43 7.67
CA ALA A 617 -27.41 19.18 6.93
C ALA A 617 -26.21 18.35 7.42
N CYS A 618 -25.09 19.00 7.76
CA CYS A 618 -23.91 18.35 8.32
C CYS A 618 -23.25 19.22 9.42
N ASN A 619 -22.15 18.76 10.02
CA ASN A 619 -21.42 19.48 11.06
C ASN A 619 -19.89 19.49 10.87
N CYS A 620 -19.43 19.10 9.69
CA CYS A 620 -18.04 19.15 9.26
C CYS A 620 -17.98 19.36 7.73
N LEU A 621 -17.03 20.18 7.29
CA LEU A 621 -16.68 20.33 5.88
C LEU A 621 -15.59 19.32 5.51
N LEU A 622 -15.71 18.62 4.39
CA LEU A 622 -14.53 18.08 3.71
C LEU A 622 -13.91 19.16 2.82
N LEU A 623 -12.64 19.48 3.04
CA LEU A 623 -11.94 20.53 2.30
C LEU A 623 -10.99 19.91 1.28
N LYS A 624 -11.40 19.96 0.02
CA LYS A 624 -10.61 19.56 -1.15
C LYS A 624 -10.30 20.80 -1.99
N VAL A 625 -9.06 21.28 -1.94
CA VAL A 625 -8.64 22.53 -2.61
C VAL A 625 -8.94 22.60 -4.13
N ASN A 626 -9.04 21.45 -4.80
CA ASN A 626 -9.34 21.39 -6.24
C ASN A 626 -10.84 21.43 -6.58
N GLN A 627 -11.74 21.17 -5.62
CA GLN A 627 -13.18 21.35 -5.83
C GLN A 627 -13.56 22.83 -5.96
N ILE A 628 -12.82 23.73 -5.29
CA ILE A 628 -13.05 25.18 -5.38
C ILE A 628 -12.06 25.90 -6.30
N GLY A 629 -10.81 25.42 -6.40
CA GLY A 629 -9.85 25.83 -7.44
C GLY A 629 -8.86 26.96 -7.06
N SER A 630 -8.87 27.46 -5.83
CA SER A 630 -7.82 28.37 -5.32
C SER A 630 -7.54 28.19 -3.83
N VAL A 631 -6.36 28.61 -3.38
CA VAL A 631 -5.97 28.61 -1.96
C VAL A 631 -6.83 29.60 -1.17
N THR A 632 -7.07 30.80 -1.70
CA THR A 632 -7.86 31.83 -1.02
C THR A 632 -9.30 31.37 -0.76
N GLU A 633 -10.00 30.84 -1.77
CA GLU A 633 -11.38 30.34 -1.58
C GLU A 633 -11.41 29.13 -0.64
N SER A 634 -10.38 28.27 -0.66
CA SER A 634 -10.25 27.15 0.30
C SER A 634 -10.10 27.63 1.74
N ILE A 635 -9.30 28.68 1.98
CA ILE A 635 -9.17 29.30 3.32
C ILE A 635 -10.51 29.94 3.74
N GLN A 636 -11.21 30.59 2.82
CA GLN A 636 -12.54 31.18 3.08
C GLN A 636 -13.59 30.11 3.43
N ALA A 637 -13.65 29.00 2.68
CA ALA A 637 -14.51 27.85 2.99
C ALA A 637 -14.22 27.26 4.37
N CYS A 638 -12.93 27.07 4.71
CA CYS A 638 -12.52 26.64 6.05
C CYS A 638 -13.00 27.60 7.15
N LYS A 639 -12.83 28.91 6.95
CA LYS A 639 -13.23 29.94 7.92
C LYS A 639 -14.75 29.99 8.09
N LEU A 640 -15.50 29.88 7.01
CA LEU A 640 -16.97 29.82 7.03
C LEU A 640 -17.49 28.60 7.82
N ALA A 641 -16.91 27.43 7.61
CA ALA A 641 -17.25 26.24 8.38
C ALA A 641 -16.90 26.42 9.88
N GLN A 642 -15.65 26.81 10.19
CA GLN A 642 -15.20 27.02 11.57
C GLN A 642 -16.02 28.08 12.31
N SER A 643 -16.43 29.18 11.64
CA SER A 643 -17.25 30.23 12.26
C SER A 643 -18.68 29.79 12.59
N ASN A 644 -19.19 28.74 11.91
CA ASN A 644 -20.48 28.12 12.19
C ASN A 644 -20.36 26.90 13.14
N GLY A 645 -19.22 26.76 13.82
CA GLY A 645 -18.98 25.70 14.81
C GLY A 645 -18.71 24.32 14.20
N TRP A 646 -18.47 24.23 12.89
CA TRP A 646 -18.20 22.96 12.21
C TRP A 646 -16.73 22.55 12.32
N GLY A 647 -16.51 21.23 12.27
CA GLY A 647 -15.20 20.68 11.96
C GLY A 647 -14.79 20.96 10.51
N VAL A 648 -13.50 20.82 10.21
CA VAL A 648 -13.00 20.81 8.83
C VAL A 648 -11.99 19.68 8.68
N MET A 649 -12.27 18.71 7.81
CA MET A 649 -11.32 17.67 7.46
C MET A 649 -10.67 18.01 6.12
N VAL A 650 -9.38 18.35 6.15
CA VAL A 650 -8.62 18.54 4.91
C VAL A 650 -8.47 17.19 4.22
N SER A 651 -8.67 17.17 2.91
CA SER A 651 -8.69 15.93 2.13
C SER A 651 -7.73 15.96 0.94
N HIS A 652 -7.18 14.79 0.64
CA HIS A 652 -6.66 14.44 -0.68
C HIS A 652 -7.78 14.22 -1.72
N ARG A 653 -7.40 13.72 -2.90
CA ARG A 653 -8.29 13.02 -3.84
C ARG A 653 -7.73 11.63 -4.15
N SER A 654 -8.55 10.74 -4.69
CA SER A 654 -8.13 9.41 -5.13
C SER A 654 -7.06 9.44 -6.23
N GLY A 655 -7.09 10.40 -7.16
CA GLY A 655 -5.99 10.68 -8.08
C GLY A 655 -4.98 11.69 -7.52
N GLU A 656 -4.03 11.25 -6.70
CA GLU A 656 -3.00 12.12 -6.11
C GLU A 656 -1.57 11.98 -6.69
N THR A 657 -0.69 12.83 -6.19
CA THR A 657 0.63 13.21 -6.68
C THR A 657 1.66 13.18 -5.54
N GLU A 658 2.94 13.36 -5.87
CA GLU A 658 4.01 13.55 -4.88
C GLU A 658 3.98 14.91 -4.14
N ASP A 659 3.04 15.81 -4.44
CA ASP A 659 2.93 17.09 -3.71
C ASP A 659 2.54 16.86 -2.25
N THR A 660 2.87 17.80 -1.35
CA THR A 660 2.59 17.70 0.08
C THR A 660 1.81 18.90 0.62
N PHE A 661 1.32 19.81 -0.24
CA PHE A 661 0.65 21.04 0.16
C PHE A 661 -0.43 20.85 1.23
N ILE A 662 -1.27 19.80 1.13
CA ILE A 662 -2.37 19.58 2.08
C ILE A 662 -1.89 19.24 3.51
N ALA A 663 -0.66 18.76 3.69
CA ALA A 663 -0.04 18.56 5.01
C ALA A 663 0.33 19.88 5.68
N ASP A 664 0.87 20.83 4.93
CA ASP A 664 1.12 22.19 5.41
C ASP A 664 -0.21 22.97 5.59
N LEU A 665 -1.19 22.73 4.71
CA LEU A 665 -2.52 23.36 4.75
C LEU A 665 -3.29 23.01 6.02
N VAL A 666 -3.38 21.72 6.39
CA VAL A 666 -4.16 21.30 7.57
C VAL A 666 -3.59 21.86 8.88
N VAL A 667 -2.25 21.95 8.99
CA VAL A 667 -1.58 22.56 10.13
C VAL A 667 -1.79 24.08 10.12
N GLY A 668 -1.63 24.74 8.97
CA GLY A 668 -1.84 26.18 8.84
C GLY A 668 -3.29 26.63 9.07
N LEU A 669 -4.28 25.82 8.67
CA LEU A 669 -5.70 26.04 8.94
C LEU A 669 -6.13 25.60 10.36
N CYS A 670 -5.27 24.84 11.05
CA CYS A 670 -5.50 24.33 12.41
C CYS A 670 -6.81 23.55 12.55
N THR A 671 -7.11 22.69 11.57
CA THR A 671 -8.45 22.04 11.51
C THR A 671 -8.57 20.81 12.40
N GLY A 672 -7.44 20.22 12.83
CA GLY A 672 -7.40 19.10 13.75
C GLY A 672 -7.60 17.72 13.13
N GLN A 673 -7.82 17.61 11.82
CA GLN A 673 -8.08 16.33 11.14
C GLN A 673 -7.77 16.36 9.63
N ILE A 674 -7.22 15.27 9.10
CA ILE A 674 -6.89 15.09 7.67
C ILE A 674 -7.22 13.67 7.23
N LYS A 675 -7.89 13.50 6.07
CA LYS A 675 -7.87 12.23 5.33
C LYS A 675 -6.93 12.34 4.13
N THR A 676 -5.91 11.47 4.08
CA THR A 676 -4.98 11.45 2.95
C THR A 676 -4.57 10.02 2.54
N GLY A 677 -5.45 9.04 2.80
CA GLY A 677 -5.35 7.64 2.36
C GLY A 677 -4.75 6.70 3.38
N ALA A 678 -4.46 5.46 2.98
CA ALA A 678 -3.81 4.47 3.83
C ALA A 678 -2.39 4.91 4.25
N PRO A 679 -1.78 4.28 5.27
CA PRO A 679 -0.33 4.27 5.47
C PRO A 679 0.37 3.38 4.42
N CYS A 680 -0.06 3.46 3.16
CA CYS A 680 0.43 2.73 2.00
C CYS A 680 0.37 3.62 0.77
N ARG A 681 1.25 3.36 -0.21
CA ARG A 681 1.47 4.15 -1.43
C ARG A 681 2.05 5.56 -1.18
N SER A 682 3.01 5.96 -2.00
CA SER A 682 3.88 7.11 -1.67
C SER A 682 3.21 8.47 -1.86
N GLU A 683 2.19 8.58 -2.70
CA GLU A 683 1.39 9.81 -2.84
C GLU A 683 0.54 10.11 -1.59
N ARG A 684 0.26 9.08 -0.76
CA ARG A 684 -0.39 9.18 0.55
C ARG A 684 0.67 9.47 1.62
N LEU A 685 1.66 8.59 1.71
CA LEU A 685 2.77 8.68 2.66
C LEU A 685 3.58 9.97 2.54
N ALA A 686 3.63 10.63 1.38
CA ALA A 686 4.28 11.93 1.24
C ALA A 686 3.72 12.98 2.22
N LYS A 687 2.40 13.03 2.41
CA LYS A 687 1.72 13.98 3.30
C LYS A 687 1.93 13.61 4.76
N TYR A 688 1.73 12.34 5.09
CA TYR A 688 1.98 11.81 6.43
C TYR A 688 3.44 12.01 6.88
N ASN A 689 4.40 11.76 6.00
CA ASN A 689 5.81 12.05 6.25
C ASN A 689 6.09 13.56 6.37
N GLN A 690 5.36 14.41 5.65
CA GLN A 690 5.47 15.86 5.81
C GLN A 690 4.92 16.32 7.16
N LEU A 691 3.80 15.78 7.63
CA LEU A 691 3.25 16.07 8.96
C LEU A 691 4.21 15.67 10.08
N MET A 692 4.91 14.53 9.97
CA MET A 692 5.97 14.17 10.94
C MET A 692 7.15 15.16 10.92
N ARG A 693 7.54 15.70 9.76
CA ARG A 693 8.58 16.76 9.68
C ARG A 693 8.09 18.09 10.25
N ILE A 694 6.81 18.40 10.10
CA ILE A 694 6.21 19.60 10.69
C ILE A 694 6.16 19.47 12.22
N GLU A 695 5.78 18.29 12.74
CA GLU A 695 5.85 17.98 14.17
C GLU A 695 7.28 18.16 14.72
N GLU A 696 8.28 17.57 14.06
CA GLU A 696 9.70 17.72 14.43
C GLU A 696 10.16 19.19 14.39
N ALA A 697 9.74 19.96 13.38
CA ALA A 697 10.11 21.38 13.24
C ALA A 697 9.39 22.31 14.23
N LEU A 698 8.24 21.92 14.78
CA LEU A 698 7.52 22.65 15.82
C LEU A 698 8.07 22.34 17.22
N GLY A 699 8.62 21.15 17.43
CA GLY A 699 9.19 20.72 18.72
C GLY A 699 8.15 20.83 19.85
N ASP A 700 8.52 21.44 20.97
CA ASP A 700 7.65 21.62 22.13
C ASP A 700 6.40 22.48 21.87
N LYS A 701 6.31 23.14 20.71
CA LYS A 701 5.12 23.89 20.27
C LYS A 701 4.11 23.02 19.50
N ALA A 702 4.43 21.75 19.25
CA ALA A 702 3.56 20.82 18.55
C ALA A 702 2.39 20.37 19.45
N VAL A 703 1.19 20.88 19.19
CA VAL A 703 -0.05 20.40 19.84
C VAL A 703 -0.73 19.41 18.90
N PHE A 704 -0.94 18.16 19.34
CA PHE A 704 -1.73 17.17 18.60
C PHE A 704 -3.20 17.24 18.99
N ALA A 705 -4.10 17.25 18.00
CA ALA A 705 -5.53 17.44 18.25
C ALA A 705 -6.19 16.30 19.05
N GLY A 706 -5.73 15.06 18.87
CA GLY A 706 -6.23 13.87 19.57
C GLY A 706 -7.77 13.80 19.62
N ARG A 707 -8.34 13.59 20.81
CA ARG A 707 -9.81 13.53 21.00
C ARG A 707 -10.53 14.85 20.69
N LYS A 708 -9.84 16.00 20.62
CA LYS A 708 -10.40 17.31 20.22
C LYS A 708 -10.42 17.52 18.69
N PHE A 709 -10.18 16.50 17.84
CA PHE A 709 -10.08 16.62 16.38
C PHE A 709 -11.22 17.40 15.67
N ARG A 710 -12.45 17.35 16.20
CA ARG A 710 -13.61 18.09 15.68
C ARG A 710 -13.51 19.60 15.88
N ASN A 711 -12.90 20.05 16.99
CA ASN A 711 -12.73 21.45 17.35
C ASN A 711 -11.46 21.62 18.21
N PRO A 712 -10.26 21.65 17.60
CA PRO A 712 -9.00 21.71 18.34
C PRO A 712 -8.76 23.05 19.07
N LYS A 713 -9.53 24.09 18.72
CA LYS A 713 -9.45 25.45 19.31
C LYS A 713 -10.39 25.63 20.51
N ALA A 714 -11.27 24.67 20.80
CA ALA A 714 -12.08 24.70 22.01
C ALA A 714 -11.17 24.62 23.25
N LYS A 715 -11.32 25.59 24.16
CA LYS A 715 -10.63 25.61 25.46
C LYS A 715 -11.08 24.42 26.29
#